data_AF-A0A136J128-F1
#
_entry.id   AF-A0A136J128-F1
#
_cell.length_a   1.000
_cell.length_b   1.000
_cell.length_c   1.000
_cell.angle_alpha   90.00
_cell.angle_beta   90.00
_cell.angle_gamma   90.00
#
_symmetry.space_group_name_H-M   'P 1'
#
loop_
_entity.id
_entity.type
_entity.pdbx_description
1 polymer ?
#
loop_
_entity_poly.entity_id
_entity_poly.type
_entity_poly.pdbx_seq_one_letter_code
_entity_poly.pdbx_strand_id
1 'polypeptide(L)'
;MSAFAFRKRLLGSQDESSSSDSSPNQAATATAAASSVQGGQSPKTSASRQKRARKDGPRSDAKQAAAPPIPRLEEPVSVLATAQSLGQPDPDAVGTPPLDATPAATPTRTPAVFFSTYTPTQANYRRWKDGTAVVTLCEGERLVILGSYGVRVRSGKITINGATLVPRSSSAWVDAPGCYALPVIRTVDDSVVELHPYSANRDIRGLASISPLFRGLWLDDDGSTFRIVPTSLDGPKKTVLQDLVSLPEWNREAARLSQASSSRAITIMVTGPKSSGKSTFGKMLANRIITESAAEKAPARNKTGLAILDLDPGQPEYGVPGQVSLVHILEPVLSPSFTRPTPLKSIRTIRAHTLASISPASDPELYLEAAKDLYTHYRNTIGSSTLIINTPGWIQGTGLDLLVSLIADLRPSEVVYMSQTGPSESVEGLSSACRNTTFTLLPSNATALAARSAAQLRSMQLLSYFHVEPTEHKDQPKRGPKTGGKSSPQPPAPYSWITTPLSQVPPWEVSYGSSQGRGSRNSAAAGIAGILCYDYQAPPALLADAINGNIVAVVEVEDIRAFRGVTPAEEQRPPATRTDDEDVNVPTTDMDIDSPPALSSLIDSSTIRTPEGLPLLDTRGATLDPQYSRFVGLALVRGIDTAKHALQLISPIPAGELDRIFGASEELAGQEGGRQIVLISGKFDTPSWAYTEDFYYQASSSSASLSWQSRGGGPGQGDAVATEGVEPDFEEEEEEVEEDGEFDISFDAVETEPSVSTTPIPAATATDTPWIEELRGSQKRGIGSKVWRVRRDLGRSNNGGE
;
A
#
# COMPACT_ATOMS: atom_id res chain seq x y z
N MET A 1 -14.99 24.85 12.42
CA MET A 1 -13.54 25.12 12.34
C MET A 1 -12.85 23.83 12.76
N SER A 2 -11.98 23.27 11.91
CA SER A 2 -11.37 21.95 12.17
C SER A 2 -10.52 21.96 13.45
N ALA A 3 -10.47 20.84 14.17
CA ALA A 3 -9.59 20.67 15.33
C ALA A 3 -8.11 20.83 14.94
N PHE A 4 -7.73 20.40 13.73
CA PHE A 4 -6.40 20.62 13.18
C PHE A 4 -6.11 22.10 12.93
N ALA A 5 -7.08 22.85 12.38
CA ALA A 5 -6.97 24.30 12.21
C ALA A 5 -6.89 25.06 13.55
N PHE A 6 -7.50 24.53 14.61
CA PHE A 6 -7.38 25.08 15.97
C PHE A 6 -6.00 24.77 16.59
N ARG A 7 -5.52 23.53 16.50
CA ARG A 7 -4.17 23.10 16.95
C ARG A 7 -3.05 23.88 16.24
N LYS A 8 -3.13 24.02 14.91
CA LYS A 8 -2.19 24.82 14.11
C LYS A 8 -2.19 26.31 14.51
N ARG A 9 -3.34 26.84 14.93
CA ARG A 9 -3.46 28.23 15.42
C ARG A 9 -2.94 28.41 16.85
N LEU A 10 -3.06 27.39 17.71
CA LEU A 10 -2.43 27.37 19.03
C LEU A 10 -0.91 27.38 18.92
N LEU A 11 -0.33 26.47 18.13
CA LEU A 11 1.12 26.41 17.89
C LEU A 11 1.64 27.73 17.30
N GLY A 12 1.02 28.24 16.24
CA GLY A 12 1.36 29.54 15.65
C GLY A 12 1.10 30.76 16.55
N SER A 13 0.48 30.60 17.73
CA SER A 13 0.33 31.67 18.73
C SER A 13 1.38 31.61 19.85
N GLN A 14 2.17 30.53 19.93
CA GLN A 14 3.30 30.44 20.86
C GLN A 14 4.51 31.23 20.36
N ASP A 15 4.72 31.32 19.04
CA ASP A 15 5.83 32.07 18.43
C ASP A 15 5.69 33.62 18.50
N GLU A 16 4.47 34.18 18.62
CA GLU A 16 4.25 35.64 18.59
C GLU A 16 4.09 36.29 19.99
N SER A 17 4.14 35.53 21.09
CA SER A 17 3.81 36.02 22.44
C SER A 17 5.02 36.48 23.28
N SER A 18 5.84 37.40 22.75
CA SER A 18 7.01 37.94 23.47
C SER A 18 7.16 39.48 23.46
N SER A 19 6.06 40.24 23.54
CA SER A 19 6.14 41.67 23.93
C SER A 19 4.88 42.25 24.59
N SER A 20 5.09 43.28 25.41
CA SER A 20 4.11 44.10 26.17
C SER A 20 3.39 43.43 27.36
N ASP A 21 3.33 44.19 28.46
CA ASP A 21 2.78 43.86 29.79
C ASP A 21 1.90 45.05 30.26
N SER A 22 1.33 44.98 31.47
CA SER A 22 0.67 46.02 32.26
C SER A 22 -0.86 45.95 32.46
N SER A 23 -1.33 44.83 33.02
CA SER A 23 -2.14 44.81 34.27
C SER A 23 -3.53 45.55 34.28
N PRO A 24 -4.26 45.71 35.42
CA PRO A 24 -5.47 44.88 35.59
C PRO A 24 -6.76 45.57 36.12
N ASN A 25 -7.94 44.96 35.89
CA ASN A 25 -8.94 44.79 36.97
C ASN A 25 -10.18 43.90 36.67
N GLN A 26 -10.73 43.36 37.76
CA GLN A 26 -12.15 43.02 38.04
C GLN A 26 -13.01 42.26 37.00
N ALA A 27 -13.15 40.96 37.27
CA ALA A 27 -14.41 40.27 37.62
C ALA A 27 -15.77 40.83 37.13
N ALA A 28 -16.59 39.97 36.51
CA ALA A 28 -17.73 39.33 37.19
C ALA A 28 -18.51 38.33 36.29
N THR A 29 -19.27 37.44 36.95
CA THR A 29 -20.44 36.64 36.49
C THR A 29 -20.93 36.82 35.03
N ALA A 30 -20.95 35.80 34.16
CA ALA A 30 -21.65 34.48 34.22
C ALA A 30 -23.08 34.49 33.68
N THR A 31 -23.46 33.36 33.03
CA THR A 31 -24.81 33.00 32.50
C THR A 31 -25.45 33.92 31.45
N ALA A 32 -26.39 33.50 30.60
CA ALA A 32 -26.74 32.23 29.94
C ALA A 32 -28.00 32.50 29.08
N ALA A 33 -28.39 31.58 28.18
CA ALA A 33 -29.69 31.53 27.47
C ALA A 33 -30.13 32.84 26.74
N ALA A 34 -30.00 32.93 25.41
CA ALA A 34 -30.91 32.31 24.44
C ALA A 34 -32.37 32.82 24.48
N SER A 35 -32.79 33.51 23.42
CA SER A 35 -34.06 33.24 22.72
C SER A 35 -34.13 33.96 21.38
N SER A 36 -34.86 33.37 20.44
CA SER A 36 -35.08 33.86 19.07
C SER A 36 -36.30 34.79 18.97
N VAL A 37 -36.23 35.81 18.12
CA VAL A 37 -37.42 36.43 17.50
C VAL A 37 -37.18 36.66 16.00
N GLN A 38 -38.25 36.52 15.21
CA GLN A 38 -38.31 36.72 13.75
C GLN A 38 -38.27 38.22 13.37
N GLY A 39 -38.29 38.60 12.07
CA GLY A 39 -38.77 39.97 11.80
C GLY A 39 -38.76 40.58 10.39
N GLY A 40 -37.84 40.22 9.49
CA GLY A 40 -37.90 40.62 8.06
C GLY A 40 -37.89 42.12 7.70
N GLN A 41 -38.43 42.40 6.49
CA GLN A 41 -38.58 43.71 5.80
C GLN A 41 -37.31 44.46 5.34
N SER A 42 -37.04 44.39 4.03
CA SER A 42 -36.32 45.44 3.29
C SER A 42 -37.24 46.64 3.01
N PRO A 43 -36.70 47.87 2.88
CA PRO A 43 -37.04 48.62 1.66
C PRO A 43 -35.95 49.60 1.12
N LYS A 44 -35.59 49.39 -0.17
CA LYS A 44 -35.52 50.38 -1.29
C LYS A 44 -34.66 51.66 -1.21
N THR A 45 -34.22 52.08 -2.41
CA THR A 45 -33.69 53.42 -2.82
C THR A 45 -32.26 53.75 -2.35
N SER A 46 -31.45 54.58 -3.03
CA SER A 46 -31.51 55.26 -4.35
C SER A 46 -30.07 55.26 -4.95
N ALA A 47 -29.77 55.06 -6.23
CA ALA A 47 -30.23 55.63 -7.52
C ALA A 47 -29.51 56.93 -7.94
N SER A 48 -29.43 57.14 -9.28
CA SER A 48 -28.87 58.32 -9.99
C SER A 48 -27.35 58.27 -10.31
N ARG A 49 -26.83 58.86 -11.41
CA ARG A 49 -27.52 59.60 -12.50
C ARG A 49 -26.77 59.71 -13.87
N GLN A 50 -27.22 58.94 -14.88
CA GLN A 50 -27.05 59.23 -16.34
C GLN A 50 -25.57 59.18 -16.86
N LYS A 51 -25.17 59.30 -18.14
CA LYS A 51 -25.73 59.46 -19.54
C LYS A 51 -24.63 58.93 -20.52
N ARG A 52 -24.71 58.77 -21.85
CA ARG A 52 -25.58 59.05 -23.04
C ARG A 52 -25.48 57.79 -23.96
N ALA A 53 -26.42 57.40 -24.85
CA ALA A 53 -26.90 57.97 -26.13
C ALA A 53 -25.80 58.15 -27.21
N ARG A 54 -25.97 57.83 -28.51
CA ARG A 54 -27.10 57.44 -29.42
C ARG A 54 -26.47 56.98 -30.79
N LYS A 55 -27.09 56.42 -31.84
CA LYS A 55 -28.44 55.91 -32.25
C LYS A 55 -28.28 55.08 -33.58
N ASP A 56 -29.35 54.40 -34.02
CA ASP A 56 -29.69 54.03 -35.43
C ASP A 56 -29.02 52.85 -36.18
N GLY A 57 -29.84 52.23 -37.06
CA GLY A 57 -29.49 51.31 -38.17
C GLY A 57 -30.20 51.76 -39.47
N PRO A 58 -30.20 50.96 -40.57
CA PRO A 58 -31.44 50.21 -40.89
C PRO A 58 -31.20 48.85 -41.62
N ARG A 59 -32.13 48.45 -42.51
CA ARG A 59 -32.46 47.07 -42.99
C ARG A 59 -32.00 46.76 -44.44
N SER A 60 -32.25 45.49 -44.82
CA SER A 60 -32.47 44.90 -46.17
C SER A 60 -31.27 44.13 -46.76
N ASP A 61 -31.42 43.05 -47.54
CA ASP A 61 -32.62 42.38 -48.09
C ASP A 61 -32.52 40.84 -48.08
N ALA A 62 -33.58 40.12 -48.44
CA ALA A 62 -33.64 38.65 -48.44
C ALA A 62 -34.08 38.03 -49.78
N LYS A 63 -33.68 36.77 -50.04
CA LYS A 63 -34.39 35.85 -50.95
C LYS A 63 -34.10 34.38 -50.65
N GLN A 64 -35.05 33.52 -51.01
CA GLN A 64 -35.11 32.10 -50.60
C GLN A 64 -34.83 31.15 -51.77
N ALA A 65 -34.41 29.92 -51.44
CA ALA A 65 -34.68 28.71 -52.21
C ALA A 65 -35.18 27.63 -51.23
N ALA A 66 -36.09 26.76 -51.66
CA ALA A 66 -36.84 25.86 -50.76
C ALA A 66 -36.33 24.41 -50.78
N ALA A 67 -36.65 23.65 -49.72
CA ALA A 67 -36.36 22.22 -49.58
C ALA A 67 -37.65 21.41 -49.35
N PRO A 68 -37.70 20.12 -49.75
CA PRO A 68 -38.85 19.23 -49.53
C PRO A 68 -38.92 18.69 -48.08
N PRO A 69 -40.07 18.12 -47.65
CA PRO A 69 -40.31 17.76 -46.25
C PRO A 69 -39.71 16.40 -45.82
N ILE A 70 -39.48 16.27 -44.51
CA ILE A 70 -39.03 15.06 -43.80
C ILE A 70 -40.04 14.78 -42.65
N PRO A 71 -40.40 13.51 -42.36
CA PRO A 71 -41.40 13.16 -41.33
C PRO A 71 -40.92 13.37 -39.89
N ARG A 72 -41.87 13.42 -38.94
CA ARG A 72 -41.64 13.55 -37.49
C ARG A 72 -41.26 12.22 -36.84
N LEU A 73 -40.47 12.31 -35.77
CA LEU A 73 -40.44 11.38 -34.64
C LEU A 73 -40.53 12.20 -33.33
N GLU A 74 -40.83 11.55 -32.21
CA GLU A 74 -41.35 12.19 -30.99
C GLU A 74 -40.33 12.25 -29.84
N GLU A 75 -40.49 13.23 -28.95
CA GLU A 75 -39.69 13.39 -27.73
C GLU A 75 -40.44 12.82 -26.50
N PRO A 76 -39.79 12.02 -25.63
CA PRO A 76 -40.39 11.57 -24.37
C PRO A 76 -40.26 12.63 -23.26
N VAL A 77 -41.33 12.82 -22.47
CA VAL A 77 -41.38 13.78 -21.36
C VAL A 77 -41.43 13.09 -19.99
N SER A 78 -40.68 13.65 -19.05
CA SER A 78 -40.65 13.39 -17.60
C SER A 78 -41.99 12.97 -16.96
N VAL A 79 -41.92 11.99 -16.05
CA VAL A 79 -42.92 11.76 -14.99
C VAL A 79 -42.22 11.61 -13.64
N LEU A 80 -42.66 12.38 -12.62
CA LEU A 80 -42.21 12.23 -11.24
C LEU A 80 -42.92 11.05 -10.56
N ALA A 81 -42.19 10.27 -9.76
CA ALA A 81 -42.79 9.38 -8.77
C ALA A 81 -43.05 10.16 -7.47
N THR A 82 -44.29 10.14 -6.97
CA THR A 82 -44.69 10.83 -5.73
C THR A 82 -44.84 9.82 -4.60
N ALA A 83 -44.20 10.06 -3.46
CA ALA A 83 -44.37 9.21 -2.28
C ALA A 83 -45.80 9.28 -1.73
N GLN A 84 -46.33 8.15 -1.26
CA GLN A 84 -47.62 8.09 -0.54
C GLN A 84 -47.46 7.35 0.79
N SER A 85 -48.22 7.81 1.79
CA SER A 85 -48.17 7.32 3.17
C SER A 85 -48.76 5.92 3.31
N LEU A 86 -48.11 5.08 4.11
CA LEU A 86 -48.72 3.90 4.74
C LEU A 86 -49.06 4.24 6.20
N GLY A 87 -50.20 3.75 6.68
CA GLY A 87 -50.71 4.01 8.02
C GLY A 87 -50.28 2.97 9.06
N GLN A 88 -50.50 3.28 10.33
CA GLN A 88 -50.30 2.35 11.45
C GLN A 88 -51.33 1.20 11.42
N PRO A 89 -50.93 -0.05 11.78
CA PRO A 89 -51.84 -1.07 12.28
C PRO A 89 -51.93 -1.04 13.82
N ASP A 90 -53.11 -1.36 14.35
CA ASP A 90 -53.36 -1.65 15.77
C ASP A 90 -52.88 -3.08 16.13
N PRO A 91 -52.71 -3.43 17.42
CA PRO A 91 -52.31 -4.78 17.85
C PRO A 91 -53.49 -5.78 17.85
N ASP A 92 -53.19 -7.03 18.24
CA ASP A 92 -54.13 -8.14 18.45
C ASP A 92 -54.87 -8.69 17.21
N ALA A 93 -54.13 -9.42 16.36
CA ALA A 93 -54.69 -10.39 15.41
C ALA A 93 -53.86 -11.69 15.36
N VAL A 94 -54.28 -12.71 16.13
CA VAL A 94 -53.67 -14.05 16.11
C VAL A 94 -54.27 -14.89 14.98
N GLY A 95 -53.44 -15.41 14.07
CA GLY A 95 -53.89 -16.39 13.07
C GLY A 95 -52.76 -16.87 12.14
N THR A 96 -52.54 -18.19 12.11
CA THR A 96 -51.52 -18.84 11.26
C THR A 96 -52.15 -19.43 9.99
N PRO A 97 -51.77 -18.99 8.77
CA PRO A 97 -52.11 -19.66 7.52
C PRO A 97 -50.97 -20.60 7.04
N PRO A 98 -51.20 -21.46 6.03
CA PRO A 98 -50.32 -22.60 5.74
C PRO A 98 -49.11 -22.30 4.83
N LEU A 99 -48.17 -23.25 4.83
CA LEU A 99 -47.16 -23.43 3.79
C LEU A 99 -47.85 -23.68 2.43
N ASP A 100 -47.47 -22.93 1.40
CA ASP A 100 -47.80 -23.22 0.01
C ASP A 100 -46.53 -23.13 -0.85
N ALA A 101 -46.41 -23.97 -1.87
CA ALA A 101 -45.12 -24.29 -2.48
C ALA A 101 -44.72 -23.30 -3.60
N THR A 102 -43.66 -22.52 -3.38
CA THR A 102 -43.01 -21.75 -4.45
C THR A 102 -42.36 -22.68 -5.49
N PRO A 103 -42.56 -22.46 -6.80
CA PRO A 103 -41.86 -23.23 -7.83
C PRO A 103 -40.37 -22.86 -7.79
N ALA A 104 -39.50 -23.88 -7.80
CA ALA A 104 -38.06 -23.69 -7.70
C ALA A 104 -37.54 -22.80 -8.85
N ALA A 105 -36.93 -21.67 -8.50
CA ALA A 105 -36.21 -20.84 -9.46
C ALA A 105 -35.02 -21.63 -10.01
N THR A 106 -34.91 -21.72 -11.33
CA THR A 106 -33.77 -22.39 -11.97
C THR A 106 -32.51 -21.54 -11.75
N PRO A 107 -31.40 -22.08 -11.22
CA PRO A 107 -30.20 -21.30 -10.96
C PRO A 107 -29.65 -20.72 -12.27
N THR A 108 -29.75 -19.41 -12.42
CA THR A 108 -29.26 -18.67 -13.59
C THR A 108 -27.75 -18.55 -13.51
N ARG A 109 -27.06 -19.63 -13.92
CA ARG A 109 -25.60 -19.71 -14.11
C ARG A 109 -25.05 -18.35 -14.58
N THR A 110 -24.20 -17.73 -13.77
CA THR A 110 -23.64 -16.41 -14.07
C THR A 110 -23.04 -16.42 -15.47
N PRO A 111 -23.49 -15.55 -16.39
CA PRO A 111 -23.10 -15.64 -17.80
C PRO A 111 -21.60 -15.40 -17.95
N ALA A 112 -20.94 -16.27 -18.73
CA ALA A 112 -19.50 -16.20 -18.95
C ALA A 112 -19.11 -14.85 -19.56
N VAL A 113 -18.28 -14.08 -18.87
CA VAL A 113 -17.81 -12.77 -19.33
C VAL A 113 -16.66 -13.00 -20.32
N PHE A 114 -16.78 -12.48 -21.53
CA PHE A 114 -15.74 -12.57 -22.55
C PHE A 114 -14.65 -11.53 -22.31
N PHE A 115 -13.43 -11.97 -22.04
CA PHE A 115 -12.26 -11.13 -21.75
C PHE A 115 -11.38 -10.91 -22.99
N SER A 116 -11.14 -11.99 -23.75
CA SER A 116 -10.44 -11.93 -25.04
C SER A 116 -11.46 -11.98 -26.18
N THR A 117 -11.35 -11.08 -27.16
CA THR A 117 -12.00 -11.28 -28.46
C THR A 117 -11.16 -12.23 -29.33
N TYR A 118 -9.86 -12.28 -29.07
CA TYR A 118 -8.92 -13.18 -29.71
C TYR A 118 -9.27 -14.65 -29.43
N THR A 119 -9.50 -15.42 -30.49
CA THR A 119 -9.66 -16.87 -30.43
C THR A 119 -8.44 -17.57 -31.06
N PRO A 120 -7.75 -18.49 -30.35
CA PRO A 120 -6.61 -19.21 -30.91
C PRO A 120 -7.01 -20.15 -32.07
N THR A 121 -6.31 -20.04 -33.20
CA THR A 121 -6.44 -20.89 -34.40
C THR A 121 -5.07 -21.29 -34.92
N GLN A 122 -5.00 -22.27 -35.84
CA GLN A 122 -3.71 -22.66 -36.47
C GLN A 122 -3.07 -21.55 -37.32
N ALA A 123 -3.81 -20.48 -37.66
CA ALA A 123 -3.33 -19.36 -38.48
C ALA A 123 -2.77 -18.19 -37.64
N ASN A 124 -3.44 -17.84 -36.53
CA ASN A 124 -3.05 -16.72 -35.66
C ASN A 124 -2.26 -17.16 -34.39
N TYR A 125 -2.23 -18.46 -34.05
CA TYR A 125 -1.48 -18.99 -32.91
C TYR A 125 -0.42 -20.02 -33.34
N ARG A 126 0.81 -19.89 -32.83
CA ARG A 126 1.86 -20.92 -32.96
C ARG A 126 2.70 -21.01 -31.70
N ARG A 127 2.69 -22.17 -31.04
CA ARG A 127 3.57 -22.50 -29.90
C ARG A 127 4.77 -23.34 -30.33
N TRP A 128 5.94 -23.09 -29.75
CA TRP A 128 7.18 -23.85 -29.96
C TRP A 128 7.51 -24.76 -28.77
N LYS A 129 8.48 -25.65 -28.95
CA LYS A 129 8.90 -26.67 -27.96
C LYS A 129 9.58 -26.11 -26.71
N ASP A 130 10.00 -24.84 -26.75
CA ASP A 130 10.55 -24.08 -25.62
C ASP A 130 9.45 -23.39 -24.77
N GLY A 131 8.17 -23.60 -25.11
CA GLY A 131 7.02 -23.00 -24.44
C GLY A 131 6.60 -21.63 -24.99
N THR A 132 7.48 -20.97 -25.75
CA THR A 132 7.23 -19.69 -26.44
C THR A 132 6.05 -19.80 -27.40
N ALA A 133 5.22 -18.77 -27.47
CA ALA A 133 4.16 -18.65 -28.47
C ALA A 133 4.31 -17.38 -29.31
N VAL A 134 3.84 -17.41 -30.54
CA VAL A 134 3.52 -16.22 -31.33
C VAL A 134 2.02 -16.13 -31.52
N VAL A 135 1.53 -14.91 -31.35
CA VAL A 135 0.14 -14.48 -31.51
C VAL A 135 0.13 -13.40 -32.59
N THR A 136 -0.72 -13.56 -33.60
CA THR A 136 -1.11 -12.48 -34.53
C THR A 136 -2.41 -11.89 -34.03
N LEU A 137 -2.44 -10.58 -33.78
CA LEU A 137 -3.63 -9.82 -33.39
C LEU A 137 -4.04 -8.90 -34.54
N CYS A 138 -5.31 -8.93 -34.91
CA CYS A 138 -5.90 -7.98 -35.86
C CYS A 138 -6.26 -6.66 -35.17
N GLU A 139 -6.41 -5.57 -35.94
CA GLU A 139 -6.87 -4.27 -35.42
C GLU A 139 -8.09 -4.40 -34.48
N GLY A 140 -8.00 -3.77 -33.30
CA GLY A 140 -9.08 -3.76 -32.30
C GLY A 140 -9.19 -5.01 -31.42
N GLU A 141 -8.44 -6.09 -31.69
CA GLU A 141 -8.51 -7.30 -30.87
C GLU A 141 -8.03 -7.08 -29.42
N ARG A 142 -8.69 -7.83 -28.52
CA ARG A 142 -8.38 -7.92 -27.09
C ARG A 142 -7.82 -9.29 -26.76
N LEU A 143 -6.72 -9.32 -26.01
CA LEU A 143 -6.07 -10.54 -25.51
C LEU A 143 -5.84 -10.41 -24.00
N VAL A 144 -6.33 -11.38 -23.23
CA VAL A 144 -6.15 -11.48 -21.77
C VAL A 144 -5.43 -12.78 -21.45
N ILE A 145 -4.47 -12.71 -20.51
CA ILE A 145 -3.56 -13.81 -20.19
C ILE A 145 -3.42 -13.90 -18.66
N LEU A 146 -3.61 -15.10 -18.12
CA LEU A 146 -3.36 -15.44 -16.73
C LEU A 146 -1.96 -16.08 -16.58
N GLY A 147 -1.28 -15.79 -15.48
CA GLY A 147 0.05 -16.33 -15.15
C GLY A 147 1.21 -15.38 -15.42
N SER A 148 2.42 -15.94 -15.52
CA SER A 148 3.68 -15.20 -15.64
C SER A 148 4.27 -15.36 -17.04
N TYR A 149 4.50 -14.24 -17.75
CA TYR A 149 4.94 -14.23 -19.15
C TYR A 149 5.75 -12.98 -19.53
N GLY A 150 6.56 -13.09 -20.58
CA GLY A 150 7.26 -11.98 -21.21
C GLY A 150 6.66 -11.62 -22.56
N VAL A 151 6.28 -10.37 -22.78
CA VAL A 151 5.70 -9.86 -24.03
C VAL A 151 6.79 -9.20 -24.88
N ARG A 152 6.87 -9.52 -26.18
CA ARG A 152 7.72 -8.81 -27.15
C ARG A 152 6.99 -8.61 -28.47
N VAL A 153 6.99 -7.40 -29.00
CA VAL A 153 6.38 -7.11 -30.31
C VAL A 153 7.39 -7.41 -31.44
N ARG A 154 6.95 -8.08 -32.51
CA ARG A 154 7.71 -8.26 -33.76
C ARG A 154 7.32 -7.24 -34.82
N SER A 155 6.03 -6.96 -34.96
CA SER A 155 5.47 -5.96 -35.88
C SER A 155 4.19 -5.35 -35.31
N GLY A 156 3.82 -4.17 -35.78
CA GLY A 156 2.67 -3.41 -35.28
C GLY A 156 2.96 -2.73 -33.93
N LYS A 157 1.90 -2.49 -33.15
CA LYS A 157 1.91 -1.75 -31.88
C LYS A 157 0.80 -2.27 -30.96
N ILE A 158 1.16 -2.59 -29.72
CA ILE A 158 0.20 -3.01 -28.69
C ILE A 158 0.24 -2.09 -27.48
N THR A 159 -0.85 -2.08 -26.71
CA THR A 159 -0.91 -1.47 -25.38
C THR A 159 -1.29 -2.48 -24.31
N ILE A 160 -0.72 -2.34 -23.11
CA ILE A 160 -0.97 -3.18 -21.94
C ILE A 160 -0.83 -2.34 -20.67
N ASN A 161 -1.87 -2.24 -19.84
CA ASN A 161 -1.86 -1.46 -18.58
C ASN A 161 -1.23 -0.06 -18.73
N GLY A 162 -1.66 0.70 -19.75
CA GLY A 162 -1.13 2.03 -20.11
C GLY A 162 0.20 2.04 -20.90
N ALA A 163 1.03 1.00 -20.78
CA ALA A 163 2.29 0.89 -21.53
C ALA A 163 2.03 0.70 -23.04
N THR A 164 2.79 1.40 -23.87
CA THR A 164 2.88 1.15 -25.32
C THR A 164 4.12 0.30 -25.62
N LEU A 165 3.94 -0.82 -26.33
CA LEU A 165 5.04 -1.69 -26.76
C LEU A 165 5.13 -1.72 -28.30
N VAL A 166 6.37 -1.68 -28.81
CA VAL A 166 6.71 -1.61 -30.24
C VAL A 166 7.91 -2.52 -30.54
N PRO A 167 8.25 -2.83 -31.82
CA PRO A 167 9.35 -3.76 -32.15
C PRO A 167 10.77 -3.37 -31.71
N ARG A 168 10.95 -2.17 -31.13
CA ARG A 168 12.21 -1.71 -30.51
C ARG A 168 12.21 -1.81 -28.97
N SER A 169 11.09 -2.14 -28.36
CA SER A 169 10.98 -2.36 -26.91
C SER A 169 11.76 -3.61 -26.50
N SER A 170 12.32 -3.60 -25.29
CA SER A 170 12.73 -4.82 -24.58
C SER A 170 11.51 -5.73 -24.35
N SER A 171 11.75 -6.99 -23.99
CA SER A 171 10.68 -7.83 -23.45
C SER A 171 10.15 -7.23 -22.15
N ALA A 172 8.86 -6.91 -22.12
CA ALA A 172 8.17 -6.48 -20.91
C ALA A 172 7.64 -7.71 -20.16
N TRP A 173 8.00 -7.86 -18.90
CA TRP A 173 7.63 -9.03 -18.10
C TRP A 173 6.39 -8.71 -17.25
N VAL A 174 5.47 -9.67 -17.17
CA VAL A 174 4.13 -9.51 -16.63
C VAL A 174 3.81 -10.71 -15.75
N ASP A 175 3.39 -10.44 -14.52
CA ASP A 175 2.72 -11.40 -13.66
C ASP A 175 1.26 -11.00 -13.50
N ALA A 176 0.37 -11.85 -14.00
CA ALA A 176 -1.08 -11.65 -13.95
C ALA A 176 -1.71 -12.75 -13.06
N PRO A 177 -1.75 -12.57 -11.73
CA PRO A 177 -2.42 -13.48 -10.81
C PRO A 177 -3.93 -13.21 -10.75
N GLY A 178 -4.73 -14.25 -10.50
CA GLY A 178 -6.20 -14.19 -10.48
C GLY A 178 -6.83 -13.39 -9.33
N CYS A 179 -6.04 -12.87 -8.39
CA CYS A 179 -6.52 -11.96 -7.33
C CYS A 179 -6.52 -10.47 -7.73
N TYR A 180 -6.00 -10.13 -8.91
CA TYR A 180 -6.03 -8.78 -9.48
C TYR A 180 -6.73 -8.80 -10.84
N ALA A 181 -7.30 -7.66 -11.26
CA ALA A 181 -7.84 -7.51 -12.60
C ALA A 181 -6.73 -7.73 -13.65
N LEU A 182 -6.93 -8.71 -14.54
CA LEU A 182 -5.91 -9.21 -15.45
C LEU A 182 -5.55 -8.15 -16.52
N PRO A 183 -4.25 -7.88 -16.79
CA PRO A 183 -3.85 -6.93 -17.82
C PRO A 183 -4.40 -7.30 -19.20
N VAL A 184 -5.15 -6.36 -19.79
CA VAL A 184 -5.67 -6.49 -21.17
C VAL A 184 -4.62 -5.98 -22.15
N ILE A 185 -4.16 -6.86 -23.04
CA ILE A 185 -3.42 -6.48 -24.24
C ILE A 185 -4.45 -6.05 -25.30
N ARG A 186 -4.21 -4.89 -25.93
CA ARG A 186 -5.00 -4.35 -27.03
C ARG A 186 -4.08 -3.96 -28.18
N THR A 187 -4.59 -3.94 -29.40
CA THR A 187 -3.83 -3.45 -30.57
C THR A 187 -4.61 -2.45 -31.40
N VAL A 188 -3.88 -1.57 -32.10
CA VAL A 188 -4.39 -0.49 -32.96
C VAL A 188 -4.02 -0.67 -34.43
N ASP A 189 -3.12 -1.61 -34.73
CA ASP A 189 -2.68 -2.00 -36.07
C ASP A 189 -2.50 -3.53 -36.07
N ASP A 190 -2.58 -4.21 -37.23
CA ASP A 190 -2.24 -5.64 -37.30
C ASP A 190 -0.84 -5.92 -36.73
N SER A 191 -0.78 -6.71 -35.65
CA SER A 191 0.38 -6.84 -34.79
C SER A 191 0.78 -8.29 -34.55
N VAL A 192 2.08 -8.57 -34.54
CA VAL A 192 2.62 -9.90 -34.24
C VAL A 192 3.41 -9.83 -32.95
N VAL A 193 3.02 -10.64 -31.97
CA VAL A 193 3.51 -10.63 -30.59
C VAL A 193 4.10 -11.99 -30.24
N GLU A 194 5.29 -12.00 -29.62
CA GLU A 194 5.82 -13.16 -28.92
C GLU A 194 5.42 -13.13 -27.45
N LEU A 195 4.98 -14.28 -26.94
CA LEU A 195 4.76 -14.57 -25.53
C LEU A 195 5.81 -15.60 -25.08
N HIS A 196 6.72 -15.18 -24.21
CA HIS A 196 7.78 -16.00 -23.64
C HIS A 196 7.34 -16.55 -22.29
N PRO A 197 7.62 -17.83 -21.94
CA PRO A 197 7.38 -18.31 -20.59
C PRO A 197 8.29 -17.56 -19.60
N TYR A 198 7.76 -17.21 -18.44
CA TYR A 198 8.51 -16.57 -17.36
C TYR A 198 8.52 -17.48 -16.13
N SER A 199 9.56 -18.30 -16.03
CA SER A 199 9.76 -19.28 -14.95
C SER A 199 10.54 -18.73 -13.76
N ALA A 200 11.11 -17.52 -13.87
CA ALA A 200 11.94 -16.92 -12.83
C ALA A 200 11.12 -16.53 -11.57
N ASN A 201 9.82 -16.26 -11.73
CA ASN A 201 8.87 -16.05 -10.64
C ASN A 201 8.10 -17.35 -10.25
N ARG A 202 8.60 -18.56 -10.52
CA ARG A 202 7.86 -19.79 -10.16
C ARG A 202 7.76 -19.98 -8.64
N ASP A 203 8.76 -19.53 -7.89
CA ASP A 203 8.89 -19.81 -6.46
C ASP A 203 7.83 -19.08 -5.62
N ILE A 204 7.29 -17.94 -6.09
CA ILE A 204 6.15 -17.26 -5.44
C ILE A 204 4.88 -18.13 -5.41
N ARG A 205 4.77 -19.14 -6.27
CA ARG A 205 3.69 -20.13 -6.25
C ARG A 205 3.83 -21.09 -5.06
N GLY A 206 5.08 -21.29 -4.59
CA GLY A 206 5.38 -22.11 -3.42
C GLY A 206 4.83 -21.52 -2.12
N LEU A 207 4.63 -20.20 -2.02
CA LEU A 207 3.99 -19.55 -0.86
C LEU A 207 2.56 -20.07 -0.58
N ALA A 208 1.94 -20.77 -1.53
CA ALA A 208 0.66 -21.46 -1.35
C ALA A 208 0.73 -22.64 -0.34
N SER A 209 1.93 -23.18 -0.05
CA SER A 209 2.14 -24.19 0.98
C SER A 209 1.92 -23.60 2.38
N ILE A 210 2.58 -22.47 2.66
CA ILE A 210 2.60 -21.77 3.96
C ILE A 210 1.42 -20.81 4.17
N SER A 211 0.73 -20.35 3.12
CA SER A 211 -0.37 -19.39 3.24
C SER A 211 -1.55 -19.67 2.29
N PRO A 212 -2.81 -19.70 2.78
CA PRO A 212 -3.99 -19.82 1.93
C PRO A 212 -4.21 -18.61 1.03
N LEU A 213 -3.66 -17.43 1.37
CA LEU A 213 -3.79 -16.22 0.55
C LEU A 213 -3.16 -16.39 -0.85
N PHE A 214 -2.13 -17.24 -0.96
CA PHE A 214 -1.41 -17.55 -2.20
C PHE A 214 -1.98 -18.75 -2.98
N ARG A 215 -3.00 -19.45 -2.46
CA ARG A 215 -3.70 -20.54 -3.17
C ARG A 215 -4.66 -19.98 -4.23
N GLY A 216 -4.85 -20.72 -5.32
CA GLY A 216 -5.74 -20.36 -6.43
C GLY A 216 -5.29 -19.17 -7.30
N LEU A 217 -4.19 -18.47 -6.96
CA LEU A 217 -3.77 -17.25 -7.66
C LEU A 217 -3.24 -17.47 -9.08
N TRP A 218 -2.83 -18.70 -9.40
CA TRP A 218 -2.09 -19.04 -10.61
C TRP A 218 -2.73 -20.25 -11.29
N LEU A 219 -2.25 -20.55 -12.50
CA LEU A 219 -2.60 -21.78 -13.21
C LEU A 219 -2.12 -23.02 -12.43
N ASP A 220 -2.96 -24.05 -12.42
CA ASP A 220 -2.60 -25.40 -12.00
C ASP A 220 -1.34 -25.87 -12.76
N ASP A 221 -0.51 -26.72 -12.13
CA ASP A 221 0.87 -26.97 -12.55
C ASP A 221 1.01 -27.94 -13.75
N ASP A 222 0.39 -27.56 -14.88
CA ASP A 222 0.50 -28.23 -16.20
C ASP A 222 1.86 -28.00 -16.90
N GLY A 223 2.82 -27.37 -16.20
CA GLY A 223 4.12 -26.96 -16.72
C GLY A 223 4.11 -25.63 -17.49
N SER A 224 2.95 -25.02 -17.73
CA SER A 224 2.82 -23.72 -18.39
C SER A 224 2.90 -22.57 -17.38
N THR A 225 3.76 -21.58 -17.65
CA THR A 225 3.82 -20.39 -16.78
C THR A 225 2.63 -19.46 -17.01
N PHE A 226 2.01 -19.48 -18.21
CA PHE A 226 0.87 -18.65 -18.61
C PHE A 226 -0.15 -19.40 -19.49
N ARG A 227 -1.36 -18.85 -19.62
CA ARG A 227 -2.46 -19.33 -20.47
C ARG A 227 -3.30 -18.15 -20.95
N ILE A 228 -3.72 -18.17 -22.22
CA ILE A 228 -4.68 -17.20 -22.77
C ILE A 228 -6.06 -17.51 -22.20
N VAL A 229 -6.81 -16.49 -21.80
CA VAL A 229 -8.12 -16.59 -21.13
C VAL A 229 -9.21 -15.98 -22.03
N PRO A 230 -9.99 -16.80 -22.76
CA PRO A 230 -11.15 -16.33 -23.51
C PRO A 230 -12.24 -15.74 -22.62
N THR A 231 -12.64 -16.45 -21.57
CA THR A 231 -13.77 -16.11 -20.70
C THR A 231 -13.44 -16.19 -19.20
N SER A 232 -14.32 -15.65 -18.36
CA SER A 232 -14.24 -15.79 -16.90
C SER A 232 -14.25 -17.23 -16.37
N LEU A 233 -14.66 -18.22 -17.19
CA LEU A 233 -14.70 -19.64 -16.81
C LEU A 233 -13.39 -20.39 -17.11
N ASP A 234 -12.45 -19.81 -17.86
CA ASP A 234 -11.19 -20.45 -18.26
C ASP A 234 -10.07 -20.34 -17.18
N GLY A 235 -10.42 -19.83 -15.99
CA GLY A 235 -9.53 -19.68 -14.84
C GLY A 235 -9.46 -20.91 -13.91
N PRO A 236 -8.71 -20.80 -12.80
CA PRO A 236 -8.70 -21.82 -11.74
C PRO A 236 -10.07 -21.90 -11.08
N LYS A 237 -10.46 -23.10 -10.63
CA LYS A 237 -11.73 -23.31 -9.91
C LYS A 237 -11.80 -22.41 -8.66
N LYS A 238 -13.02 -21.99 -8.30
CA LYS A 238 -13.31 -21.06 -7.19
C LYS A 238 -12.67 -19.65 -7.30
N THR A 239 -12.11 -19.27 -8.45
CA THR A 239 -11.47 -17.95 -8.63
C THR A 239 -12.29 -17.03 -9.54
N VAL A 240 -12.78 -15.91 -9.01
CA VAL A 240 -13.47 -14.87 -9.79
C VAL A 240 -12.44 -14.03 -10.54
N LEU A 241 -12.16 -14.40 -11.79
CA LEU A 241 -11.32 -13.59 -12.68
C LEU A 241 -12.04 -12.31 -13.15
N GLN A 242 -11.25 -11.28 -13.45
CA GLN A 242 -11.69 -9.99 -14.00
C GLN A 242 -10.68 -9.48 -15.01
N ASP A 243 -11.10 -8.66 -15.97
CA ASP A 243 -10.20 -7.93 -16.87
C ASP A 243 -9.94 -6.49 -16.38
N LEU A 244 -8.77 -5.95 -16.70
CA LEU A 244 -8.42 -4.56 -16.34
C LEU A 244 -9.23 -3.55 -17.17
N VAL A 245 -10.32 -3.05 -16.58
CA VAL A 245 -11.16 -2.00 -17.15
C VAL A 245 -10.42 -0.66 -17.17
N SER A 246 -10.32 -0.08 -18.37
CA SER A 246 -9.73 1.24 -18.61
C SER A 246 -10.77 2.15 -19.27
N LEU A 247 -11.37 3.07 -18.51
CA LEU A 247 -12.45 3.92 -19.03
C LEU A 247 -11.96 4.85 -20.15
N PRO A 248 -12.81 5.24 -21.13
CA PRO A 248 -12.42 6.15 -22.22
C PRO A 248 -11.88 7.49 -21.70
N GLU A 249 -12.47 8.00 -20.63
CA GLU A 249 -12.13 9.25 -19.95
C GLU A 249 -10.72 9.18 -19.35
N TRP A 250 -10.39 8.07 -18.70
CA TRP A 250 -9.05 7.81 -18.14
C TRP A 250 -8.00 7.76 -19.26
N ASN A 251 -8.32 7.06 -20.37
CA ASN A 251 -7.41 6.97 -21.52
C ASN A 251 -7.17 8.32 -22.21
N ARG A 252 -8.23 9.16 -22.30
CA ARG A 252 -8.20 10.51 -22.86
C ARG A 252 -7.33 11.44 -22.00
N GLU A 253 -7.54 11.44 -20.68
CA GLU A 253 -6.81 12.30 -19.76
C GLU A 253 -5.36 11.86 -19.58
N ALA A 254 -5.09 10.54 -19.50
CA ALA A 254 -3.73 10.03 -19.45
C ALA A 254 -2.93 10.37 -20.73
N ALA A 255 -3.58 10.43 -21.89
CA ALA A 255 -2.95 10.91 -23.13
C ALA A 255 -2.61 12.41 -23.06
N ARG A 256 -3.52 13.26 -22.57
CA ARG A 256 -3.27 14.71 -22.38
C ARG A 256 -2.09 14.94 -21.43
N LEU A 257 -2.11 14.29 -20.27
CA LEU A 257 -1.07 14.41 -19.24
C LEU A 257 0.29 13.92 -19.76
N SER A 258 0.33 12.82 -20.52
CA SER A 258 1.56 12.33 -21.15
C SER A 258 2.15 13.33 -22.15
N GLN A 259 1.32 13.91 -23.02
CA GLN A 259 1.74 14.95 -23.98
C GLN A 259 2.25 16.23 -23.30
N ALA A 260 1.59 16.66 -22.22
CA ALA A 260 2.05 17.77 -21.39
C ALA A 260 3.42 17.46 -20.75
N SER A 261 3.61 16.23 -20.26
CA SER A 261 4.87 15.77 -19.64
C SER A 261 6.04 15.63 -20.62
N SER A 262 5.76 15.39 -21.91
CA SER A 262 6.78 15.37 -22.97
C SER A 262 7.29 16.78 -23.30
N SER A 263 6.49 17.81 -23.03
CA SER A 263 6.83 19.21 -23.30
C SER A 263 7.68 19.85 -22.19
N ARG A 264 7.44 19.45 -20.93
CA ARG A 264 8.24 19.81 -19.75
C ARG A 264 7.96 18.82 -18.61
N ALA A 265 8.87 18.75 -17.63
CA ALA A 265 8.54 18.11 -16.35
C ALA A 265 7.31 18.78 -15.72
N ILE A 266 6.35 17.95 -15.32
CA ILE A 266 5.12 18.36 -14.61
C ILE A 266 4.97 17.56 -13.30
N THR A 267 4.19 18.09 -12.37
CA THR A 267 3.79 17.38 -11.15
C THR A 267 2.29 17.12 -11.20
N ILE A 268 1.89 15.86 -11.10
CA ILE A 268 0.51 15.36 -11.25
C ILE A 268 0.11 14.68 -9.94
N MET A 269 -0.94 15.16 -9.27
CA MET A 269 -1.45 14.57 -8.03
C MET A 269 -2.73 13.79 -8.31
N VAL A 270 -2.75 12.49 -8.00
CA VAL A 270 -3.89 11.60 -8.19
C VAL A 270 -4.55 11.33 -6.84
N THR A 271 -5.78 11.78 -6.68
CA THR A 271 -6.51 11.76 -5.41
C THR A 271 -7.99 11.37 -5.60
N GLY A 272 -8.76 11.24 -4.53
CA GLY A 272 -10.13 10.68 -4.53
C GLY A 272 -10.35 9.53 -3.54
N PRO A 273 -11.60 9.07 -3.36
CA PRO A 273 -12.00 8.17 -2.27
C PRO A 273 -11.32 6.78 -2.33
N LYS A 274 -11.48 5.98 -1.28
CA LYS A 274 -11.13 4.54 -1.27
C LYS A 274 -11.79 3.83 -2.48
N SER A 275 -11.15 2.77 -2.98
CA SER A 275 -11.63 1.91 -4.10
C SER A 275 -11.94 2.60 -5.45
N SER A 276 -11.74 3.91 -5.60
CA SER A 276 -12.05 4.68 -6.82
C SER A 276 -11.23 4.33 -8.08
N GLY A 277 -10.06 3.71 -7.91
CA GLY A 277 -9.13 3.38 -9.00
C GLY A 277 -7.86 4.24 -9.08
N LYS A 278 -7.56 5.09 -8.09
CA LYS A 278 -6.34 5.93 -8.02
C LYS A 278 -5.06 5.23 -8.47
N SER A 279 -4.70 4.14 -7.78
CA SER A 279 -3.45 3.40 -8.04
C SER A 279 -3.41 2.82 -9.45
N THR A 280 -4.55 2.35 -9.95
CA THR A 280 -4.70 1.86 -11.33
C THR A 280 -4.46 2.97 -12.35
N PHE A 281 -5.11 4.14 -12.20
CA PHE A 281 -4.91 5.27 -13.09
C PHE A 281 -3.47 5.82 -13.02
N GLY A 282 -2.90 5.96 -11.82
CA GLY A 282 -1.52 6.39 -11.61
C GLY A 282 -0.52 5.43 -12.27
N LYS A 283 -0.72 4.11 -12.14
CA LYS A 283 0.12 3.08 -12.78
C LYS A 283 -0.03 3.07 -14.31
N MET A 284 -1.24 3.20 -14.83
CA MET A 284 -1.48 3.36 -16.28
C MET A 284 -0.79 4.61 -16.84
N LEU A 285 -0.91 5.75 -16.14
CA LEU A 285 -0.28 7.01 -16.53
C LEU A 285 1.25 6.92 -16.48
N ALA A 286 1.81 6.33 -15.41
CA ALA A 286 3.24 6.09 -15.29
C ALA A 286 3.79 5.24 -16.44
N ASN A 287 3.14 4.10 -16.69
CA ASN A 287 3.47 3.19 -17.78
C ASN A 287 3.38 3.86 -19.15
N ARG A 288 2.41 4.75 -19.35
CA ARG A 288 2.28 5.53 -20.58
C ARG A 288 3.44 6.48 -20.78
N ILE A 289 3.73 7.35 -19.80
CA ILE A 289 4.78 8.37 -19.90
C ILE A 289 6.14 7.71 -20.17
N ILE A 290 6.48 6.65 -19.41
CA ILE A 290 7.74 5.91 -19.55
C ILE A 290 7.90 5.31 -20.95
N THR A 291 6.81 4.81 -21.55
CA THR A 291 6.88 4.14 -22.87
C THR A 291 6.76 5.08 -24.06
N GLU A 292 6.00 6.16 -23.97
CA GLU A 292 5.95 7.20 -25.02
C GLU A 292 7.31 7.93 -25.10
N SER A 293 7.87 8.36 -23.95
CA SER A 293 9.23 8.94 -23.87
C SER A 293 10.34 8.00 -24.35
N ALA A 294 10.11 6.68 -24.31
CA ALA A 294 11.04 5.67 -24.80
C ALA A 294 10.87 5.30 -26.29
N ALA A 295 9.77 5.72 -26.92
CA ALA A 295 9.49 5.49 -28.34
C ALA A 295 9.99 6.65 -29.23
N GLU A 296 10.14 7.85 -28.66
CA GLU A 296 10.78 8.98 -29.33
C GLU A 296 12.25 8.70 -29.64
N LYS A 297 12.78 9.34 -30.70
CA LYS A 297 14.14 9.09 -31.23
C LYS A 297 15.26 9.72 -30.37
N ALA A 298 15.02 9.96 -29.08
CA ALA A 298 16.02 10.52 -28.17
C ALA A 298 17.20 9.54 -28.02
N PRO A 299 18.46 10.03 -27.96
CA PRO A 299 19.60 9.18 -27.67
C PRO A 299 19.44 8.57 -26.27
N ALA A 300 19.83 7.31 -26.09
CA ALA A 300 19.58 6.54 -24.85
C ALA A 300 20.16 7.17 -23.56
N ARG A 301 21.09 8.13 -23.69
CA ARG A 301 21.61 8.96 -22.59
C ARG A 301 20.60 9.94 -21.97
N ASN A 302 19.48 10.23 -22.65
CA ASN A 302 18.52 11.26 -22.26
C ASN A 302 17.22 10.69 -21.65
N LYS A 303 17.16 9.40 -21.29
CA LYS A 303 16.01 8.84 -20.57
C LYS A 303 16.02 9.33 -19.12
N THR A 304 15.25 10.38 -18.83
CA THR A 304 15.09 10.97 -17.49
C THR A 304 14.33 10.09 -16.50
N GLY A 305 13.52 9.14 -16.99
CA GLY A 305 12.67 8.31 -16.15
C GLY A 305 11.48 9.07 -15.56
N LEU A 306 10.81 8.46 -14.58
CA LEU A 306 9.62 9.00 -13.94
C LEU A 306 9.76 8.95 -12.42
N ALA A 307 9.43 10.06 -11.74
CA ALA A 307 9.32 10.11 -10.29
C ALA A 307 7.91 9.70 -9.84
N ILE A 308 7.82 8.86 -8.81
CA ILE A 308 6.59 8.62 -8.05
C ILE A 308 6.83 9.06 -6.60
N LEU A 309 5.90 9.82 -6.05
CA LEU A 309 5.77 10.07 -4.62
C LEU A 309 4.54 9.30 -4.12
N ASP A 310 4.77 8.15 -3.49
CA ASP A 310 3.71 7.26 -3.02
C ASP A 310 3.39 7.60 -1.56
N LEU A 311 2.27 8.30 -1.33
CA LEU A 311 1.84 8.77 -0.01
C LEU A 311 0.67 7.94 0.58
N ASP A 312 0.31 6.79 0.02
CA ASP A 312 -0.69 5.89 0.60
C ASP A 312 -0.01 4.81 1.48
N PRO A 313 0.06 4.96 2.81
CA PRO A 313 0.64 3.96 3.70
C PRO A 313 -0.22 2.70 3.84
N GLY A 314 -1.49 2.75 3.43
CA GLY A 314 -2.46 1.67 3.57
C GLY A 314 -2.49 0.71 2.37
N GLN A 315 -2.14 1.18 1.17
CA GLN A 315 -1.97 0.36 -0.04
C GLN A 315 -0.85 0.90 -0.97
N PRO A 316 0.43 0.91 -0.52
CA PRO A 316 1.54 1.38 -1.34
C PRO A 316 1.81 0.45 -2.53
N GLU A 317 2.04 1.01 -3.71
CA GLU A 317 2.36 0.26 -4.93
C GLU A 317 3.88 0.01 -5.03
N TYR A 318 4.72 0.84 -4.40
CA TYR A 318 6.18 0.81 -4.59
C TYR A 318 7.01 0.58 -3.30
N GLY A 319 6.36 0.21 -2.20
CA GLY A 319 7.01 -0.14 -0.93
C GLY A 319 6.27 -1.24 -0.18
N VAL A 320 6.48 -1.31 1.13
CA VAL A 320 5.69 -2.11 2.09
C VAL A 320 4.76 -1.22 2.92
N PRO A 321 3.62 -1.74 3.42
CA PRO A 321 2.66 -0.97 4.21
C PRO A 321 3.26 -0.23 5.41
N GLY A 322 2.65 0.89 5.78
CA GLY A 322 3.10 1.74 6.89
C GLY A 322 4.24 2.73 6.56
N GLN A 323 4.52 2.95 5.26
CA GLN A 323 5.50 3.93 4.79
C GLN A 323 4.92 4.92 3.78
N VAL A 324 5.63 6.02 3.56
CA VAL A 324 5.52 6.88 2.38
C VAL A 324 6.89 6.97 1.69
N SER A 325 6.94 7.06 0.36
CA SER A 325 8.22 6.91 -0.37
C SER A 325 8.34 7.74 -1.66
N LEU A 326 9.59 8.11 -1.99
CA LEU A 326 9.99 8.65 -3.29
C LEU A 326 10.70 7.55 -4.10
N VAL A 327 10.20 7.27 -5.30
CA VAL A 327 10.67 6.17 -6.16
C VAL A 327 10.94 6.67 -7.59
N HIS A 328 12.05 6.21 -8.18
CA HIS A 328 12.44 6.52 -9.56
C HIS A 328 12.27 5.28 -10.45
N ILE A 329 11.40 5.38 -11.45
CA ILE A 329 11.01 4.29 -12.35
C ILE A 329 11.61 4.52 -13.75
N LEU A 330 12.19 3.46 -14.33
CA LEU A 330 12.86 3.47 -15.64
C LEU A 330 12.20 2.57 -16.69
N GLU A 331 11.32 1.65 -16.27
CA GLU A 331 10.64 0.66 -17.11
C GLU A 331 9.16 0.52 -16.70
N PRO A 332 8.24 0.16 -17.62
CA PRO A 332 6.82 0.03 -17.28
C PRO A 332 6.58 -1.10 -16.28
N VAL A 333 5.76 -0.82 -15.26
CA VAL A 333 5.46 -1.71 -14.14
C VAL A 333 4.17 -2.47 -14.44
N LEU A 334 4.31 -3.74 -14.81
CA LEU A 334 3.19 -4.58 -15.28
C LEU A 334 2.77 -5.66 -14.28
N SER A 335 3.54 -5.91 -13.22
CA SER A 335 3.21 -6.87 -12.15
C SER A 335 2.72 -6.19 -10.85
N PRO A 336 1.90 -6.85 -9.99
CA PRO A 336 1.41 -6.32 -8.71
C PRO A 336 2.51 -6.02 -7.68
N SER A 337 2.21 -5.19 -6.67
CA SER A 337 3.14 -4.85 -5.59
C SER A 337 3.69 -6.08 -4.85
N PHE A 338 2.83 -7.06 -4.51
CA PHE A 338 3.27 -8.29 -3.84
C PHE A 338 4.17 -9.20 -4.68
N THR A 339 4.30 -8.98 -6.00
CA THR A 339 5.29 -9.68 -6.85
C THR A 339 6.62 -8.91 -6.97
N ARG A 340 6.71 -7.76 -6.30
CA ARG A 340 7.82 -6.81 -6.31
C ARG A 340 8.13 -6.33 -4.88
N PRO A 341 8.43 -7.24 -3.93
CA PRO A 341 8.56 -6.91 -2.51
C PRO A 341 9.71 -5.95 -2.18
N THR A 342 10.77 -5.92 -2.98
CA THR A 342 11.98 -5.10 -2.76
C THR A 342 12.33 -4.25 -3.99
N PRO A 343 13.05 -3.13 -3.82
CA PRO A 343 13.40 -2.23 -4.93
C PRO A 343 14.24 -2.89 -6.03
N LEU A 344 13.98 -2.51 -7.27
CA LEU A 344 14.64 -3.07 -8.46
C LEU A 344 15.56 -2.04 -9.13
N LYS A 345 16.49 -2.51 -9.97
CA LYS A 345 17.36 -1.63 -10.77
C LYS A 345 16.57 -0.64 -11.65
N SER A 346 15.36 -1.01 -12.08
CA SER A 346 14.42 -0.15 -12.83
C SER A 346 13.28 0.45 -11.99
N ILE A 347 13.19 0.16 -10.69
CA ILE A 347 12.23 0.72 -9.73
C ILE A 347 12.98 1.01 -8.42
N ARG A 348 13.68 2.16 -8.36
CA ARG A 348 14.61 2.48 -7.26
C ARG A 348 13.97 3.44 -6.26
N THR A 349 13.80 3.03 -5.01
CA THR A 349 13.51 3.95 -3.91
C THR A 349 14.69 4.91 -3.72
N ILE A 350 14.42 6.21 -3.60
CA ILE A 350 15.42 7.25 -3.32
C ILE A 350 15.47 7.56 -1.84
N ARG A 351 14.30 7.75 -1.22
CA ARG A 351 14.10 7.94 0.22
C ARG A 351 12.70 7.47 0.59
N ALA A 352 12.52 7.01 1.81
CA ALA A 352 11.24 6.58 2.36
C ALA A 352 11.21 6.89 3.86
N HIS A 353 9.99 7.04 4.40
CA HIS A 353 9.72 7.32 5.80
C HIS A 353 8.64 6.39 6.31
N THR A 354 8.78 5.90 7.53
CA THR A 354 7.71 5.15 8.20
C THR A 354 6.79 6.09 8.96
N LEU A 355 5.48 5.80 8.92
CA LEU A 355 4.51 6.38 9.83
C LEU A 355 4.22 5.43 11.01
N ALA A 356 4.84 4.25 11.02
CA ALA A 356 4.52 3.11 11.87
C ALA A 356 3.01 2.77 11.94
N SER A 357 2.27 3.07 10.88
CA SER A 357 0.81 3.05 10.84
C SER A 357 0.30 2.98 9.41
N ILE A 358 -0.77 2.21 9.18
CA ILE A 358 -1.45 2.08 7.87
C ILE A 358 -2.31 3.30 7.50
N SER A 359 -2.37 4.35 8.34
CA SER A 359 -3.24 5.52 8.15
C SER A 359 -2.57 6.84 8.54
N PRO A 360 -2.62 7.90 7.70
CA PRO A 360 -2.18 9.25 8.06
C PRO A 360 -2.92 9.86 9.26
N ALA A 361 -4.04 9.28 9.70
CA ALA A 361 -4.83 9.79 10.82
C ALA A 361 -4.13 9.64 12.19
N SER A 362 -3.15 8.75 12.30
CA SER A 362 -2.39 8.52 13.54
C SER A 362 -1.42 9.65 13.88
N ASP A 363 -0.68 10.16 12.89
CA ASP A 363 0.11 11.39 12.99
C ASP A 363 0.01 12.20 11.68
N PRO A 364 -0.97 13.12 11.58
CA PRO A 364 -1.13 14.01 10.44
C PRO A 364 0.03 15.01 10.27
N GLU A 365 0.80 15.28 11.33
CA GLU A 365 1.90 16.25 11.32
C GLU A 365 3.15 15.59 10.71
N LEU A 366 3.57 14.43 11.23
CA LEU A 366 4.63 13.60 10.64
C LEU A 366 4.34 13.27 9.17
N TYR A 367 3.09 12.95 8.81
CA TYR A 367 2.71 12.65 7.43
C TYR A 367 2.99 13.82 6.47
N LEU A 368 2.67 15.05 6.86
CA LEU A 368 2.96 16.24 6.05
C LEU A 368 4.46 16.54 5.98
N GLU A 369 5.19 16.31 7.06
CA GLU A 369 6.64 16.53 7.14
C GLU A 369 7.40 15.52 6.28
N ALA A 370 7.04 14.25 6.35
CA ALA A 370 7.58 13.19 5.50
C ALA A 370 7.29 13.48 4.01
N ALA A 371 6.08 13.92 3.67
CA ALA A 371 5.75 14.31 2.30
C ALA A 371 6.58 15.52 1.79
N LYS A 372 6.91 16.48 2.68
CA LYS A 372 7.74 17.66 2.36
C LYS A 372 9.21 17.30 2.19
N ASP A 373 9.76 16.45 3.04
CA ASP A 373 11.13 15.96 2.89
C ASP A 373 11.29 15.16 1.59
N LEU A 374 10.39 14.21 1.32
CA LEU A 374 10.42 13.42 0.09
C LEU A 374 10.27 14.30 -1.17
N TYR A 375 9.42 15.33 -1.13
CA TYR A 375 9.33 16.29 -2.24
C TYR A 375 10.58 17.16 -2.38
N THR A 376 11.24 17.52 -1.28
CA THR A 376 12.52 18.24 -1.29
C THR A 376 13.62 17.38 -1.90
N HIS A 377 13.71 16.11 -1.49
CA HIS A 377 14.57 15.10 -2.09
C HIS A 377 14.29 14.90 -3.59
N TYR A 378 13.02 14.87 -4.01
CA TYR A 378 12.64 14.86 -5.43
C TYR A 378 13.25 16.05 -6.18
N ARG A 379 13.01 17.28 -5.71
CA ARG A 379 13.51 18.51 -6.36
C ARG A 379 15.03 18.51 -6.48
N ASN A 380 15.73 18.06 -5.43
CA ASN A 380 17.19 18.09 -5.34
C ASN A 380 17.89 16.97 -6.14
N THR A 381 17.24 15.81 -6.32
CA THR A 381 17.88 14.63 -6.95
C THR A 381 17.39 14.31 -8.36
N ILE A 382 16.10 14.44 -8.64
CA ILE A 382 15.47 14.04 -9.91
C ILE A 382 14.39 15.03 -10.40
N GLY A 383 14.42 16.29 -9.97
CA GLY A 383 13.41 17.31 -10.27
C GLY A 383 13.27 17.71 -11.76
N SER A 384 14.10 17.15 -12.64
CA SER A 384 13.97 17.21 -14.10
C SER A 384 13.04 16.15 -14.69
N SER A 385 12.61 15.17 -13.89
CA SER A 385 11.71 14.09 -14.27
C SER A 385 10.28 14.43 -13.90
N THR A 386 9.30 14.02 -14.69
CA THR A 386 7.88 14.20 -14.33
C THR A 386 7.54 13.41 -13.07
N LEU A 387 6.72 14.01 -12.19
CA LEU A 387 6.32 13.46 -10.90
C LEU A 387 4.83 13.11 -10.89
N ILE A 388 4.51 11.88 -10.49
CA ILE A 388 3.15 11.49 -10.09
C ILE A 388 3.12 11.33 -8.57
N ILE A 389 2.16 11.98 -7.90
CA ILE A 389 1.89 11.85 -6.47
C ILE A 389 0.64 10.98 -6.30
N ASN A 390 0.77 9.82 -5.67
CA ASN A 390 -0.36 9.01 -5.23
C ASN A 390 -0.75 9.43 -3.81
N THR A 391 -2.05 9.62 -3.53
CA THR A 391 -2.54 10.04 -2.21
C THR A 391 -3.43 8.96 -1.58
N PRO A 392 -3.56 8.92 -0.25
CA PRO A 392 -4.46 7.99 0.42
C PRO A 392 -5.94 8.30 0.13
N GLY A 393 -6.81 7.33 0.39
CA GLY A 393 -8.26 7.43 0.13
C GLY A 393 -9.09 8.24 1.13
N TRP A 394 -8.47 9.04 2.01
CA TRP A 394 -9.14 9.82 3.05
C TRP A 394 -9.37 11.26 2.56
N ILE A 395 -10.62 11.59 2.22
CA ILE A 395 -10.97 12.80 1.44
C ILE A 395 -11.90 13.80 2.16
N GLN A 396 -12.24 13.57 3.43
CA GLN A 396 -13.18 14.38 4.22
C GLN A 396 -12.59 14.71 5.60
N GLY A 397 -13.09 15.78 6.22
CA GLY A 397 -12.59 16.27 7.51
C GLY A 397 -11.08 16.52 7.48
N THR A 398 -10.34 16.01 8.48
CA THR A 398 -8.88 16.12 8.55
C THR A 398 -8.16 15.55 7.32
N GLY A 399 -8.74 14.55 6.63
CA GLY A 399 -8.20 14.05 5.35
C GLY A 399 -8.25 15.10 4.23
N LEU A 400 -9.29 15.93 4.21
CA LEU A 400 -9.39 17.06 3.29
C LEU A 400 -8.41 18.18 3.67
N ASP A 401 -8.29 18.51 4.97
CA ASP A 401 -7.29 19.46 5.48
C ASP A 401 -5.86 19.06 5.05
N LEU A 402 -5.54 17.76 5.13
CA LEU A 402 -4.27 17.18 4.67
C LEU A 402 -4.07 17.34 3.16
N LEU A 403 -5.05 16.97 2.33
CA LEU A 403 -4.94 17.07 0.87
C LEU A 403 -4.82 18.52 0.39
N VAL A 404 -5.56 19.46 1.01
CA VAL A 404 -5.44 20.90 0.75
C VAL A 404 -4.05 21.42 1.16
N SER A 405 -3.51 20.97 2.29
CA SER A 405 -2.14 21.31 2.71
C SER A 405 -1.10 20.79 1.71
N LEU A 406 -1.22 19.55 1.24
CA LEU A 406 -0.34 18.98 0.21
C LEU A 406 -0.41 19.77 -1.11
N ILE A 407 -1.59 20.23 -1.54
CA ILE A 407 -1.72 21.07 -2.75
C ILE A 407 -1.00 22.42 -2.55
N ALA A 408 -1.15 23.06 -1.38
CA ALA A 408 -0.53 24.36 -1.09
C ALA A 408 1.01 24.28 -0.98
N ASP A 409 1.51 23.22 -0.36
CA ASP A 409 2.94 23.02 -0.08
C ASP A 409 3.69 22.42 -1.29
N LEU A 410 3.16 21.37 -1.92
CA LEU A 410 3.83 20.65 -3.02
C LEU A 410 3.55 21.27 -4.41
N ARG A 411 2.50 22.09 -4.53
CA ARG A 411 2.11 22.87 -5.72
C ARG A 411 2.10 22.06 -7.03
N PRO A 412 1.27 21.00 -7.12
CA PRO A 412 1.09 20.25 -8.37
C PRO A 412 0.64 21.15 -9.52
N SER A 413 1.09 20.84 -10.75
CA SER A 413 0.58 21.49 -11.97
C SER A 413 -0.81 20.97 -12.36
N GLU A 414 -1.07 19.71 -12.04
CA GLU A 414 -2.25 18.93 -12.42
C GLU A 414 -2.76 18.16 -11.20
N VAL A 415 -4.05 18.24 -10.88
CA VAL A 415 -4.71 17.46 -9.82
C VAL A 415 -5.87 16.70 -10.47
N VAL A 416 -5.82 15.37 -10.38
CA VAL A 416 -6.84 14.47 -10.91
C VAL A 416 -7.59 13.84 -9.74
N TYR A 417 -8.88 14.17 -9.61
CA TYR A 417 -9.76 13.62 -8.60
C TYR A 417 -10.62 12.49 -9.22
N MET A 418 -10.43 11.27 -8.71
CA MET A 418 -10.95 10.02 -9.25
C MET A 418 -12.42 9.74 -8.85
N SER A 419 -13.28 10.77 -8.81
CA SER A 419 -14.72 10.59 -8.76
C SER A 419 -15.47 11.78 -9.34
N GLN A 420 -16.59 11.51 -10.03
CA GLN A 420 -17.57 12.52 -10.47
C GLN A 420 -18.76 12.64 -9.51
N THR A 421 -18.89 11.72 -8.56
CA THR A 421 -20.01 11.61 -7.59
C THR A 421 -19.54 11.65 -6.13
N GLY A 422 -18.29 12.04 -5.89
CA GLY A 422 -17.73 12.18 -4.55
C GLY A 422 -18.37 13.35 -3.76
N PRO A 423 -18.13 13.43 -2.44
CA PRO A 423 -18.71 14.46 -1.58
C PRO A 423 -18.41 15.87 -2.09
N SER A 424 -19.43 16.75 -2.10
CA SER A 424 -19.28 18.13 -2.60
C SER A 424 -18.24 18.91 -1.81
N GLU A 425 -18.20 18.74 -0.48
CA GLU A 425 -17.16 19.31 0.41
C GLU A 425 -15.75 18.99 -0.09
N SER A 426 -15.46 17.72 -0.43
CA SER A 426 -14.17 17.29 -0.96
C SER A 426 -13.84 17.95 -2.30
N VAL A 427 -14.82 18.01 -3.20
CA VAL A 427 -14.65 18.61 -4.55
C VAL A 427 -14.44 20.12 -4.45
N GLU A 428 -15.23 20.83 -3.64
CA GLU A 428 -15.16 22.27 -3.42
C GLU A 428 -13.86 22.67 -2.69
N GLY A 429 -13.44 21.91 -1.67
CA GLY A 429 -12.21 22.15 -0.92
C GLY A 429 -10.95 21.98 -1.78
N LEU A 430 -10.86 20.87 -2.54
CA LEU A 430 -9.75 20.62 -3.44
C LEU A 430 -9.70 21.63 -4.60
N SER A 431 -10.86 21.95 -5.21
CA SER A 431 -10.96 22.97 -6.26
C SER A 431 -10.53 24.35 -5.76
N SER A 432 -10.94 24.74 -4.54
CA SER A 432 -10.55 26.02 -3.90
C SER A 432 -9.05 26.12 -3.59
N ALA A 433 -8.36 24.98 -3.41
CA ALA A 433 -6.92 24.93 -3.26
C ALA A 433 -6.17 25.07 -4.60
N CYS A 434 -6.76 24.60 -5.71
CA CYS A 434 -6.16 24.52 -7.05
C CYS A 434 -6.08 25.87 -7.80
N ARG A 435 -5.66 26.95 -7.14
CA ARG A 435 -5.70 28.33 -7.69
C ARG A 435 -4.92 28.55 -8.99
N ASN A 436 -3.80 27.85 -9.16
CA ASN A 436 -2.92 27.92 -10.34
C ASN A 436 -2.66 26.51 -10.93
N THR A 437 -3.61 25.59 -10.71
CA THR A 437 -3.45 24.15 -10.91
C THR A 437 -4.67 23.63 -11.68
N THR A 438 -4.46 22.83 -12.72
CA THR A 438 -5.58 22.19 -13.43
C THR A 438 -6.24 21.18 -12.49
N PHE A 439 -7.57 21.25 -12.33
CA PHE A 439 -8.33 20.29 -11.53
C PHE A 439 -9.29 19.50 -12.44
N THR A 440 -9.06 18.19 -12.59
CA THR A 440 -9.87 17.31 -13.44
C THR A 440 -10.66 16.31 -12.59
N LEU A 441 -11.97 16.19 -12.87
CA LEU A 441 -12.83 15.12 -12.35
C LEU A 441 -12.87 13.93 -13.33
N LEU A 442 -12.51 12.73 -12.87
CA LEU A 442 -12.65 11.48 -13.64
C LEU A 442 -13.69 10.55 -13.00
N PRO A 443 -14.40 9.72 -13.79
CA PRO A 443 -15.30 8.70 -13.25
C PRO A 443 -14.51 7.68 -12.42
N SER A 444 -15.09 7.20 -11.33
CA SER A 444 -14.54 6.10 -10.52
C SER A 444 -14.87 4.74 -11.14
N ASN A 445 -14.01 3.74 -10.94
CA ASN A 445 -14.30 2.34 -11.27
C ASN A 445 -14.13 1.47 -10.03
N ALA A 446 -15.05 1.59 -9.08
CA ALA A 446 -15.13 0.73 -7.91
C ALA A 446 -15.79 -0.61 -8.30
N THR A 447 -15.00 -1.67 -8.36
CA THR A 447 -15.50 -3.02 -8.70
C THR A 447 -15.97 -3.72 -7.42
N ALA A 448 -17.26 -4.08 -7.34
CA ALA A 448 -17.85 -4.74 -6.16
C ALA A 448 -17.22 -6.11 -5.85
N LEU A 449 -16.87 -6.89 -6.89
CA LEU A 449 -16.35 -8.26 -6.78
C LEU A 449 -14.83 -8.30 -6.49
N ALA A 450 -14.36 -7.65 -5.42
CA ALA A 450 -12.93 -7.66 -5.08
C ALA A 450 -12.48 -9.04 -4.52
N ALA A 451 -11.66 -9.78 -5.27
CA ALA A 451 -11.22 -11.15 -4.91
C ALA A 451 -10.32 -11.24 -3.64
N ARG A 452 -9.87 -10.09 -3.11
CA ARG A 452 -9.14 -9.94 -1.85
C ARG A 452 -9.49 -8.60 -1.20
N SER A 453 -9.63 -8.58 0.13
CA SER A 453 -9.83 -7.35 0.89
C SER A 453 -8.53 -6.54 1.03
N ALA A 454 -8.63 -5.26 1.42
CA ALA A 454 -7.47 -4.39 1.58
C ALA A 454 -6.42 -4.93 2.57
N ALA A 455 -6.87 -5.53 3.69
CA ALA A 455 -5.99 -6.16 4.68
C ALA A 455 -5.36 -7.47 4.17
N GLN A 456 -6.09 -8.26 3.37
CA GLN A 456 -5.54 -9.46 2.73
C GLN A 456 -4.44 -9.10 1.73
N LEU A 457 -4.61 -8.03 0.95
CA LEU A 457 -3.58 -7.54 0.02
C LEU A 457 -2.33 -7.04 0.75
N ARG A 458 -2.46 -6.29 1.86
CA ARG A 458 -1.32 -5.94 2.72
C ARG A 458 -0.64 -7.17 3.30
N SER A 459 -1.39 -8.16 3.77
CA SER A 459 -0.84 -9.41 4.30
C SER A 459 -0.06 -10.18 3.22
N MET A 460 -0.56 -10.25 1.98
CA MET A 460 0.17 -10.84 0.85
C MET A 460 1.47 -10.08 0.51
N GLN A 461 1.45 -8.75 0.61
CA GLN A 461 2.61 -7.89 0.38
C GLN A 461 3.68 -8.06 1.47
N LEU A 462 3.27 -8.21 2.74
CA LEU A 462 4.16 -8.48 3.87
C LEU A 462 4.71 -9.91 3.86
N LEU A 463 3.88 -10.93 3.60
CA LEU A 463 4.30 -12.32 3.35
C LEU A 463 5.40 -12.36 2.28
N SER A 464 5.12 -11.76 1.12
CA SER A 464 6.09 -11.72 0.01
C SER A 464 7.38 -10.97 0.37
N TYR A 465 7.30 -9.95 1.22
CA TYR A 465 8.47 -9.22 1.71
C TYR A 465 9.32 -10.05 2.67
N PHE A 466 8.74 -10.66 3.70
CA PHE A 466 9.54 -11.43 4.66
C PHE A 466 10.09 -12.75 4.12
N HIS A 467 9.49 -13.30 3.05
CA HIS A 467 9.99 -14.50 2.36
C HIS A 467 10.90 -14.21 1.17
N VAL A 468 11.31 -12.96 0.89
CA VAL A 468 12.18 -12.67 -0.26
C VAL A 468 13.67 -12.82 0.09
N GLU A 469 14.41 -13.54 -0.75
CA GLU A 469 15.87 -13.64 -0.69
C GLU A 469 16.51 -12.96 -1.93
N PRO A 470 17.44 -11.99 -1.76
CA PRO A 470 18.14 -11.38 -2.88
C PRO A 470 19.05 -12.38 -3.62
N THR A 471 18.88 -12.54 -4.93
CA THR A 471 19.70 -13.46 -5.73
C THR A 471 21.09 -12.86 -5.99
N GLU A 472 22.04 -13.14 -5.09
CA GLU A 472 23.43 -12.69 -5.27
C GLU A 472 24.03 -13.22 -6.59
N HIS A 473 24.58 -12.33 -7.40
CA HIS A 473 25.29 -12.67 -8.65
C HIS A 473 26.64 -13.40 -8.44
N LYS A 474 26.87 -14.07 -7.31
CA LYS A 474 28.13 -14.77 -6.99
C LYS A 474 28.36 -15.99 -7.87
N ASP A 475 27.31 -16.72 -8.24
CA ASP A 475 27.37 -17.82 -9.20
C ASP A 475 26.60 -17.54 -10.50
N GLN A 476 27.30 -16.94 -11.48
CA GLN A 476 27.09 -17.42 -12.84
C GLN A 476 27.73 -18.81 -12.92
N PRO A 477 26.98 -19.90 -13.19
CA PRO A 477 27.58 -21.21 -13.39
C PRO A 477 28.55 -21.12 -14.57
N LYS A 478 29.85 -21.31 -14.29
CA LYS A 478 30.95 -21.25 -15.28
C LYS A 478 30.58 -22.06 -16.51
N ARG A 479 30.19 -21.36 -17.60
CA ARG A 479 29.60 -21.88 -18.85
C ARG A 479 29.60 -23.41 -18.92
N GLY A 480 28.52 -24.02 -18.45
CA GLY A 480 28.29 -25.46 -18.61
C GLY A 480 28.40 -25.89 -20.08
N PRO A 481 28.69 -27.18 -20.36
CA PRO A 481 28.83 -27.66 -21.73
C PRO A 481 27.62 -27.23 -22.58
N LYS A 482 27.87 -26.70 -23.79
CA LYS A 482 26.84 -26.18 -24.69
C LYS A 482 25.92 -27.29 -25.21
N THR A 483 24.97 -27.73 -24.40
CA THR A 483 23.82 -28.50 -24.88
C THR A 483 22.99 -27.61 -25.82
N GLY A 484 22.53 -28.16 -26.94
CA GLY A 484 22.10 -27.39 -28.12
C GLY A 484 20.76 -26.65 -28.03
N GLY A 485 20.29 -26.31 -26.83
CA GLY A 485 19.03 -25.60 -26.62
C GLY A 485 19.12 -24.13 -27.03
N LYS A 486 18.35 -23.73 -28.05
CA LYS A 486 18.18 -22.31 -28.44
C LYS A 486 17.05 -21.63 -27.65
N SER A 487 17.02 -21.78 -26.33
CA SER A 487 16.14 -20.95 -25.50
C SER A 487 16.65 -19.50 -25.53
N SER A 488 15.73 -18.55 -25.57
CA SER A 488 16.06 -17.13 -25.36
C SER A 488 16.53 -16.96 -23.90
N PRO A 489 17.56 -16.14 -23.62
CA PRO A 489 17.94 -15.85 -22.25
C PRO A 489 16.80 -15.06 -21.58
N GLN A 490 16.12 -15.69 -20.63
CA GLN A 490 15.31 -14.99 -19.64
C GLN A 490 16.23 -14.04 -18.84
N PRO A 491 15.72 -12.90 -18.34
CA PRO A 491 16.43 -12.17 -17.30
C PRO A 491 16.58 -13.09 -16.08
N PRO A 492 17.69 -13.02 -15.32
CA PRO A 492 17.73 -13.62 -14.00
C PRO A 492 16.65 -12.99 -13.12
N ALA A 493 16.01 -13.78 -12.26
CA ALA A 493 15.18 -13.22 -11.21
C ALA A 493 16.05 -12.27 -10.35
N PRO A 494 15.54 -11.10 -9.93
CA PRO A 494 16.25 -10.21 -9.01
C PRO A 494 16.20 -10.69 -7.55
N TYR A 495 15.37 -11.68 -7.28
CA TYR A 495 15.15 -12.33 -5.99
C TYR A 495 14.54 -13.72 -6.19
N SER A 496 14.64 -14.57 -5.17
CA SER A 496 13.89 -15.82 -5.02
C SER A 496 12.95 -15.71 -3.82
N TRP A 497 11.97 -16.62 -3.71
CA TRP A 497 11.11 -16.72 -2.53
C TRP A 497 11.42 -17.98 -1.74
N ILE A 498 11.62 -17.79 -0.43
CA ILE A 498 11.63 -18.84 0.58
C ILE A 498 10.22 -19.46 0.61
N THR A 499 10.15 -20.79 0.74
CA THR A 499 8.88 -21.55 0.73
C THR A 499 8.70 -22.43 1.98
N THR A 500 9.60 -22.25 2.95
CA THR A 500 9.57 -22.80 4.30
C THR A 500 9.11 -21.74 5.29
N PRO A 501 8.39 -22.09 6.37
CA PRO A 501 7.97 -21.16 7.41
C PRO A 501 9.11 -20.29 7.99
N LEU A 502 8.81 -19.05 8.37
CA LEU A 502 9.78 -18.11 8.98
C LEU A 502 10.37 -18.64 10.31
N SER A 503 9.68 -19.54 11.00
CA SER A 503 10.21 -20.27 12.17
C SER A 503 11.44 -21.13 11.85
N GLN A 504 11.62 -21.52 10.59
CA GLN A 504 12.75 -22.34 10.11
C GLN A 504 13.86 -21.48 9.50
N VAL A 505 13.61 -20.19 9.24
CA VAL A 505 14.59 -19.21 8.78
C VAL A 505 15.48 -18.77 9.95
N PRO A 506 16.82 -18.80 9.82
CA PRO A 506 17.72 -18.28 10.85
C PRO A 506 17.51 -16.76 11.07
N PRO A 507 17.27 -16.31 12.31
CA PRO A 507 17.14 -14.89 12.61
C PRO A 507 18.52 -14.20 12.72
N TRP A 508 18.54 -12.89 12.52
CA TRP A 508 19.62 -12.02 12.97
C TRP A 508 19.60 -11.93 14.51
N GLU A 509 20.69 -12.31 15.18
CA GLU A 509 20.87 -12.00 16.62
C GLU A 509 21.48 -10.60 16.77
N VAL A 510 20.69 -9.63 17.22
CA VAL A 510 21.07 -8.22 17.34
C VAL A 510 21.16 -7.84 18.81
N SER A 511 22.38 -7.58 19.32
CA SER A 511 22.57 -7.23 20.72
C SER A 511 22.06 -5.83 21.06
N TYR A 512 21.34 -5.70 22.18
CA TYR A 512 20.80 -4.45 22.70
C TYR A 512 21.37 -4.03 24.06
N GLY A 513 22.17 -4.90 24.70
CA GLY A 513 22.84 -4.64 25.97
C GLY A 513 24.27 -4.15 25.76
N SER A 514 24.67 -3.06 26.41
CA SER A 514 26.08 -2.69 26.52
C SER A 514 26.73 -3.51 27.64
N SER A 515 27.86 -4.17 27.35
CA SER A 515 28.57 -4.96 28.35
C SER A 515 29.35 -4.06 29.31
N GLN A 516 28.67 -3.54 30.34
CA GLN A 516 29.29 -2.77 31.46
C GLN A 516 30.15 -3.64 32.40
N GLY A 517 30.95 -4.54 31.82
CA GLY A 517 32.04 -5.25 32.48
C GLY A 517 33.20 -4.30 32.74
N ARG A 518 33.18 -3.66 33.92
CA ARG A 518 34.13 -2.67 34.45
C ARG A 518 35.60 -3.00 34.11
N GLY A 519 36.12 -2.40 33.02
CA GLY A 519 37.54 -2.46 32.63
C GLY A 519 37.87 -3.29 31.37
N SER A 520 36.91 -3.91 30.68
CA SER A 520 37.19 -4.49 29.35
C SER A 520 37.36 -3.40 28.29
N ARG A 521 38.45 -3.47 27.51
CA ARG A 521 38.67 -2.58 26.34
C ARG A 521 37.81 -2.92 25.12
N ASN A 522 37.09 -4.05 25.16
CA ASN A 522 36.20 -4.49 24.09
C ASN A 522 34.76 -4.61 24.63
N SER A 523 34.14 -3.48 24.96
CA SER A 523 32.68 -3.41 25.03
C SER A 523 32.14 -3.45 23.61
N ALA A 524 31.42 -4.50 23.23
CA ALA A 524 30.70 -4.52 21.97
C ALA A 524 29.65 -3.40 21.99
N ALA A 525 29.61 -2.57 20.94
CA ALA A 525 28.54 -1.61 20.75
C ALA A 525 27.21 -2.35 20.55
N ALA A 526 26.12 -1.78 21.05
CA ALA A 526 24.79 -2.32 20.77
C ALA A 526 24.48 -2.19 19.27
N GLY A 527 23.90 -3.24 18.67
CA GLY A 527 23.53 -3.27 17.25
C GLY A 527 22.31 -2.41 16.92
N ILE A 528 21.62 -1.91 17.94
CA ILE A 528 20.61 -0.86 17.86
C ILE A 528 20.88 0.18 18.96
N ALA A 529 20.61 1.44 18.66
CA ALA A 529 20.72 2.53 19.63
C ALA A 529 19.52 2.56 20.59
N GLY A 530 18.33 2.18 20.10
CA GLY A 530 17.13 2.11 20.92
C GLY A 530 15.89 1.63 20.18
N ILE A 531 14.83 1.46 20.95
CA ILE A 531 13.46 1.17 20.51
C ILE A 531 12.60 2.39 20.83
N LEU A 532 11.82 2.85 19.86
CA LEU A 532 10.91 3.99 19.98
C LEU A 532 9.49 3.54 19.64
N CYS A 533 8.50 4.01 20.40
CA CYS A 533 7.10 3.75 20.12
C CYS A 533 6.45 4.99 19.48
N TYR A 534 5.72 4.79 18.38
CA TYR A 534 4.86 5.79 17.75
C TYR A 534 3.40 5.54 18.14
N ASP A 535 2.59 6.61 18.14
CA ASP A 535 1.15 6.64 18.49
C ASP A 535 0.86 6.29 19.97
N TYR A 536 1.30 5.11 20.45
CA TYR A 536 1.10 4.66 21.83
C TYR A 536 2.43 4.34 22.54
N GLN A 537 2.71 5.02 23.66
CA GLN A 537 3.84 4.69 24.53
C GLN A 537 3.50 3.49 25.43
N ALA A 538 4.09 2.33 25.13
CA ALA A 538 3.98 1.16 25.99
C ALA A 538 4.70 1.39 27.33
N PRO A 539 4.10 1.03 28.49
CA PRO A 539 4.80 1.04 29.77
C PRO A 539 6.08 0.18 29.69
N PRO A 540 7.22 0.59 30.30
CA PRO A 540 8.49 -0.12 30.14
C PRO A 540 8.44 -1.61 30.48
N ALA A 541 7.64 -2.01 31.48
CA ALA A 541 7.43 -3.39 31.89
C ALA A 541 6.52 -4.23 30.96
N LEU A 542 5.99 -3.63 29.89
CA LEU A 542 5.16 -4.29 28.87
C LEU A 542 5.76 -4.16 27.46
N LEU A 543 6.88 -3.45 27.28
CA LEU A 543 7.47 -3.23 25.96
C LEU A 543 7.89 -4.56 25.30
N ALA A 544 8.50 -5.47 26.07
CA ALA A 544 8.92 -6.78 25.58
C ALA A 544 7.74 -7.57 24.98
N ASP A 545 6.65 -7.73 25.75
CA ASP A 545 5.40 -8.35 25.30
C ASP A 545 4.77 -7.61 24.11
N ALA A 546 4.86 -6.28 24.07
CA ALA A 546 4.27 -5.45 23.02
C ALA A 546 5.02 -5.53 21.67
N ILE A 547 6.34 -5.74 21.67
CA ILE A 547 7.13 -5.87 20.43
C ILE A 547 7.32 -7.33 19.99
N ASN A 548 7.27 -8.30 20.91
CA ASN A 548 7.49 -9.71 20.60
C ASN A 548 6.41 -10.23 19.63
N GLY A 549 6.84 -10.98 18.60
CA GLY A 549 6.00 -11.44 17.49
C GLY A 549 5.60 -10.35 16.47
N ASN A 550 5.82 -9.06 16.75
CA ASN A 550 5.31 -7.97 15.92
C ASN A 550 6.33 -7.44 14.90
N ILE A 551 5.80 -6.70 13.92
CA ILE A 551 6.59 -5.95 12.94
C ILE A 551 7.06 -4.63 13.56
N VAL A 552 8.34 -4.32 13.38
CA VAL A 552 8.95 -3.01 13.65
C VAL A 552 9.58 -2.44 12.39
N ALA A 553 9.64 -1.11 12.29
CA ALA A 553 10.41 -0.43 11.26
C ALA A 553 11.87 -0.25 11.70
N VAL A 554 12.80 -0.53 10.79
CA VAL A 554 14.22 -0.24 10.94
C VAL A 554 14.48 1.13 10.32
N VAL A 555 14.94 2.08 11.13
CA VAL A 555 15.20 3.46 10.74
C VAL A 555 16.65 3.82 11.01
N GLU A 556 17.31 4.40 10.02
CA GLU A 556 18.62 5.04 10.16
C GLU A 556 18.41 6.47 10.64
N VAL A 557 19.06 6.83 11.75
CA VAL A 557 19.23 8.21 12.18
C VAL A 557 20.52 8.74 11.54
N GLU A 558 20.36 9.73 10.66
CA GLU A 558 21.42 10.34 9.87
C GLU A 558 22.09 11.51 10.64
N ASP A 559 21.35 12.15 11.57
CA ASP A 559 21.79 13.30 12.36
C ASP A 559 21.05 13.38 13.71
N ILE A 560 21.71 13.93 14.74
CA ILE A 560 21.18 14.09 16.11
C ILE A 560 19.86 14.87 16.19
N ARG A 561 19.63 15.78 15.24
CA ARG A 561 18.40 16.59 15.11
C ARG A 561 17.16 15.77 14.75
N ALA A 562 17.28 14.47 14.49
CA ALA A 562 16.13 13.56 14.39
C ALA A 562 15.35 13.45 15.70
N PHE A 563 16.00 13.62 16.87
CA PHE A 563 15.37 13.46 18.18
C PHE A 563 14.70 14.76 18.65
N ARG A 564 13.40 14.88 18.35
CA ARG A 564 12.58 16.04 18.73
C ARG A 564 12.49 16.18 20.26
N GLY A 565 12.72 17.41 20.74
CA GLY A 565 12.59 17.76 22.17
C GLY A 565 13.78 17.34 23.06
N VAL A 566 14.82 16.69 22.52
CA VAL A 566 16.06 16.35 23.24
C VAL A 566 17.10 17.44 23.00
N THR A 567 16.90 18.62 23.59
CA THR A 567 17.92 19.69 23.56
C THR A 567 19.08 19.35 24.51
N PRO A 568 20.34 19.60 24.09
CA PRO A 568 21.46 19.73 25.01
C PRO A 568 21.14 20.77 26.10
N ALA A 569 21.65 20.56 27.31
CA ALA A 569 21.20 21.27 28.52
C ALA A 569 21.59 22.77 28.63
N GLU A 570 22.01 23.40 27.53
CA GLU A 570 22.62 24.74 27.53
C GLU A 570 21.61 25.89 27.45
N GLU A 571 20.48 25.70 26.77
CA GLU A 571 19.45 26.74 26.58
C GLU A 571 18.65 27.08 27.86
N GLN A 572 18.90 26.41 28.99
CA GLN A 572 18.26 26.68 30.28
C GLN A 572 19.11 27.51 31.27
N ARG A 573 20.19 28.16 30.82
CA ARG A 573 20.81 29.23 31.61
C ARG A 573 19.91 30.47 31.60
N PRO A 574 19.42 30.98 32.75
CA PRO A 574 18.71 32.25 32.79
C PRO A 574 19.66 33.39 32.37
N PRO A 575 19.15 34.46 31.74
CA PRO A 575 19.98 35.58 31.33
C PRO A 575 20.64 36.21 32.57
N ALA A 576 21.97 36.20 32.61
CA ALA A 576 22.73 36.75 33.73
C ALA A 576 22.40 38.24 33.89
N THR A 577 21.79 38.60 35.01
CA THR A 577 21.50 40.00 35.36
C THR A 577 22.80 40.77 35.46
N ARG A 578 23.02 41.72 34.55
CA ARG A 578 24.11 42.70 34.68
C ARG A 578 23.83 43.61 35.88
N THR A 579 24.43 43.27 37.00
CA THR A 579 24.83 44.24 38.01
C THR A 579 26.28 44.61 37.72
N ASP A 580 26.51 45.86 37.31
CA ASP A 580 27.85 46.41 37.24
C ASP A 580 28.37 46.54 38.69
N ASP A 581 29.52 45.94 39.03
CA ASP A 581 30.55 46.52 39.92
C ASP A 581 31.79 45.61 40.12
N GLU A 582 32.94 46.29 40.19
CA GLU A 582 34.26 45.97 40.76
C GLU A 582 35.08 44.70 40.41
N ASP A 583 36.37 44.98 40.16
CA ASP A 583 37.48 44.08 39.82
C ASP A 583 37.72 42.89 40.77
N VAL A 584 37.81 41.67 40.20
CA VAL A 584 38.66 40.59 40.74
C VAL A 584 39.45 39.92 39.62
N ASN A 585 40.78 39.98 39.72
CA ASN A 585 41.71 39.36 38.77
C ASN A 585 41.82 37.84 39.04
N VAL A 586 41.39 37.02 38.07
CA VAL A 586 41.45 35.54 38.11
C VAL A 586 42.18 35.05 36.86
N PRO A 587 43.10 34.06 36.94
CA PRO A 587 43.92 33.66 35.80
C PRO A 587 43.11 33.07 34.64
N THR A 588 43.52 33.39 33.41
CA THR A 588 43.04 32.74 32.18
C THR A 588 43.56 31.30 32.11
N THR A 589 42.79 30.34 32.60
CA THR A 589 42.82 28.98 32.05
C THR A 589 41.94 28.97 30.81
N ASP A 590 42.52 28.61 29.66
CA ASP A 590 41.74 28.33 28.46
C ASP A 590 40.75 27.20 28.79
N MET A 591 39.45 27.51 28.72
CA MET A 591 38.42 26.49 28.57
C MET A 591 38.23 26.28 27.08
N ASP A 592 38.53 25.07 26.61
CA ASP A 592 38.10 24.61 25.30
C ASP A 592 36.59 24.83 25.17
N ILE A 593 36.14 25.32 24.02
CA ILE A 593 34.71 25.46 23.73
C ILE A 593 34.18 24.04 23.48
N ASP A 594 33.39 23.53 24.42
CA ASP A 594 32.86 22.16 24.39
C ASP A 594 32.16 21.85 23.05
N SER A 595 32.59 20.77 22.40
CA SER A 595 31.88 20.21 21.23
C SER A 595 30.46 19.79 21.60
N PRO A 596 29.49 19.88 20.66
CA PRO A 596 28.14 19.38 20.89
C PRO A 596 28.15 17.89 21.29
N PRO A 597 27.25 17.46 22.19
CA PRO A 597 27.27 16.10 22.74
C PRO A 597 27.06 15.06 21.63
N ALA A 598 27.96 14.07 21.56
CA ALA A 598 27.89 13.00 20.58
C ALA A 598 26.57 12.22 20.66
N LEU A 599 26.05 11.79 19.50
CA LEU A 599 24.72 11.17 19.37
C LEU A 599 24.43 10.06 20.39
N SER A 600 25.41 9.19 20.64
CA SER A 600 25.32 8.13 21.65
C SER A 600 25.02 8.65 23.06
N SER A 601 25.62 9.78 23.47
CA SER A 601 25.46 10.34 24.81
C SER A 601 24.07 10.94 25.05
N LEU A 602 23.45 11.56 24.05
CA LEU A 602 22.04 11.98 24.16
C LEU A 602 21.10 10.77 24.19
N ILE A 603 21.34 9.76 23.34
CA ILE A 603 20.54 8.53 23.32
C ILE A 603 20.62 7.82 24.68
N ASP A 604 21.82 7.63 25.26
CA ASP A 604 21.98 7.07 26.60
C ASP A 604 21.23 7.90 27.66
N SER A 605 21.23 9.24 27.55
CA SER A 605 20.52 10.13 28.49
C SER A 605 18.98 10.05 28.41
N SER A 606 18.44 9.67 27.25
CA SER A 606 16.99 9.48 27.00
C SER A 606 16.56 8.00 27.00
N THR A 607 17.46 7.07 27.34
CA THR A 607 17.17 5.63 27.37
C THR A 607 16.67 5.18 28.74
N ILE A 608 15.41 4.76 28.79
CA ILE A 608 14.84 3.96 29.88
C ILE A 608 15.14 2.49 29.60
N ARG A 609 15.70 1.76 30.57
CA ARG A 609 15.90 0.31 30.47
C ARG A 609 14.68 -0.43 31.04
N THR A 610 14.12 -1.35 30.25
CA THR A 610 13.04 -2.25 30.71
C THR A 610 13.55 -3.32 31.67
N PRO A 611 12.69 -4.12 32.35
CA PRO A 611 13.14 -5.24 33.17
C PRO A 611 13.97 -6.29 32.41
N GLU A 612 13.75 -6.41 31.10
CA GLU A 612 14.47 -7.28 30.16
C GLU A 612 15.78 -6.64 29.63
N GLY A 613 16.08 -5.42 30.06
CA GLY A 613 17.23 -4.60 29.65
C GLY A 613 17.07 -3.89 28.31
N LEU A 614 15.89 -3.91 27.69
CA LEU A 614 15.66 -3.28 26.38
C LEU A 614 15.84 -1.76 26.49
N PRO A 615 16.50 -1.10 25.52
CA PRO A 615 16.61 0.35 25.46
C PRO A 615 15.33 0.98 24.89
N LEU A 616 14.45 1.51 25.74
CA LEU A 616 13.30 2.33 25.34
C LEU A 616 13.70 3.80 25.31
N LEU A 617 13.47 4.50 24.19
CA LEU A 617 13.78 5.92 24.04
C LEU A 617 12.57 6.77 24.45
N ASP A 618 12.67 7.53 25.54
CA ASP A 618 11.62 8.46 25.97
C ASP A 618 11.73 9.81 25.23
N THR A 619 11.10 9.91 24.07
CA THR A 619 10.89 11.16 23.34
C THR A 619 9.64 11.93 23.82
N ARG A 620 9.02 11.52 24.94
CA ARG A 620 7.76 12.06 25.48
C ARG A 620 6.60 12.03 24.49
N GLY A 621 6.60 11.04 23.59
CA GLY A 621 5.61 10.87 22.52
C GLY A 621 5.96 11.53 21.18
N ALA A 622 7.09 12.23 21.06
CA ALA A 622 7.50 12.83 19.80
C ALA A 622 8.05 11.79 18.80
N THR A 623 7.68 11.93 17.54
CA THR A 623 8.17 11.14 16.41
C THR A 623 9.57 11.62 15.96
N LEU A 624 10.32 10.80 15.22
CA LEU A 624 11.61 11.23 14.64
C LEU A 624 11.39 12.19 13.47
N ASP A 625 12.30 13.15 13.30
CA ASP A 625 12.23 14.09 12.19
C ASP A 625 12.62 13.45 10.84
N PRO A 626 11.76 13.51 9.80
CA PRO A 626 12.05 12.98 8.47
C PRO A 626 13.24 13.62 7.73
N GLN A 627 13.67 14.83 8.11
CA GLN A 627 14.83 15.51 7.50
C GLN A 627 16.16 14.87 7.93
N TYR A 628 16.17 14.17 9.07
CA TYR A 628 17.38 13.67 9.75
C TYR A 628 17.35 12.16 10.00
N SER A 629 16.36 11.47 9.47
CA SER A 629 16.22 10.01 9.54
C SER A 629 15.65 9.44 8.24
N ARG A 630 15.92 8.17 7.93
CA ARG A 630 15.32 7.46 6.79
C ARG A 630 14.88 6.05 7.13
N PHE A 631 13.79 5.60 6.53
CA PHE A 631 13.33 4.21 6.61
C PHE A 631 14.22 3.27 5.77
N VAL A 632 14.71 2.20 6.39
CA VAL A 632 15.56 1.18 5.75
C VAL A 632 14.75 -0.05 5.33
N GLY A 633 13.80 -0.48 6.17
CA GLY A 633 12.92 -1.62 5.91
C GLY A 633 12.14 -2.06 7.15
N LEU A 634 11.33 -3.11 7.03
CA LEU A 634 10.67 -3.76 8.17
C LEU A 634 11.48 -4.95 8.68
N ALA A 635 11.37 -5.22 9.98
CA ALA A 635 11.83 -6.44 10.64
C ALA A 635 10.68 -7.06 11.45
N LEU A 636 10.63 -8.39 11.50
CA LEU A 636 9.74 -9.17 12.37
C LEU A 636 10.52 -9.58 13.62
N VAL A 637 10.02 -9.23 14.81
CA VAL A 637 10.61 -9.66 16.08
C VAL A 637 10.19 -11.11 16.34
N ARG A 638 11.08 -12.06 16.07
CA ARG A 638 10.85 -13.50 16.30
C ARG A 638 10.89 -13.85 17.79
N GLY A 639 11.70 -13.14 18.57
CA GLY A 639 11.92 -13.41 19.99
C GLY A 639 12.93 -12.46 20.62
N ILE A 640 13.01 -12.51 21.95
CA ILE A 640 13.86 -11.65 22.78
C ILE A 640 14.67 -12.56 23.72
N ASP A 641 15.98 -12.69 23.49
CA ASP A 641 16.89 -13.45 24.36
C ASP A 641 17.40 -12.51 25.45
N THR A 642 16.71 -12.53 26.59
CA THR A 642 17.01 -11.68 27.76
C THR A 642 18.28 -12.10 28.50
N ALA A 643 18.78 -13.33 28.27
CA ALA A 643 20.01 -13.84 28.87
C ALA A 643 21.26 -13.44 28.08
N LYS A 644 21.16 -13.33 26.74
CA LYS A 644 22.19 -12.73 25.88
C LYS A 644 22.09 -11.20 25.74
N HIS A 645 20.96 -10.61 26.14
CA HIS A 645 20.53 -9.28 25.73
C HIS A 645 20.56 -9.09 24.19
N ALA A 646 19.88 -9.99 23.47
CA ALA A 646 19.78 -9.97 22.01
C ALA A 646 18.33 -10.09 21.51
N LEU A 647 17.97 -9.30 20.49
CA LEU A 647 16.75 -9.48 19.71
C LEU A 647 16.99 -10.50 18.59
N GLN A 648 16.02 -11.38 18.34
CA GLN A 648 15.99 -12.25 17.17
C GLN A 648 15.09 -11.61 16.11
N LEU A 649 15.69 -11.07 15.04
CA LEU A 649 14.98 -10.35 13.99
C LEU A 649 15.00 -11.11 12.67
N ILE A 650 13.87 -11.16 11.97
CA ILE A 650 13.78 -11.64 10.58
C ILE A 650 13.54 -10.42 9.68
N SER A 651 14.38 -10.22 8.67
CA SER A 651 14.26 -9.11 7.73
C SER A 651 14.99 -9.41 6.41
N PRO A 652 14.44 -9.02 5.25
CA PRO A 652 15.10 -9.12 3.95
C PRO A 652 16.04 -7.94 3.65
N ILE A 653 16.30 -7.03 4.61
CA ILE A 653 17.27 -5.95 4.45
C ILE A 653 18.65 -6.57 4.17
N PRO A 654 19.32 -6.24 3.04
CA PRO A 654 20.61 -6.83 2.71
C PRO A 654 21.69 -6.46 3.72
N ALA A 655 22.54 -7.43 4.09
CA ALA A 655 23.70 -7.23 4.97
C ALA A 655 24.53 -5.99 4.56
N GLY A 656 24.88 -5.91 3.26
CA GLY A 656 25.64 -4.81 2.68
C GLY A 656 24.93 -3.45 2.59
N GLU A 657 23.70 -3.29 3.12
CA GLU A 657 23.10 -1.98 3.45
C GLU A 657 23.30 -1.67 4.95
N LEU A 658 23.13 -2.65 5.84
CA LEU A 658 23.44 -2.51 7.28
C LEU A 658 24.94 -2.20 7.49
N ASP A 659 25.83 -2.93 6.79
CA ASP A 659 27.28 -2.71 6.81
C ASP A 659 27.67 -1.27 6.42
N ARG A 660 26.88 -0.61 5.56
CA ARG A 660 27.10 0.80 5.19
C ARG A 660 26.71 1.76 6.30
N ILE A 661 25.62 1.48 7.00
CA ILE A 661 25.13 2.32 8.11
C ILE A 661 26.13 2.23 9.28
N PHE A 662 26.56 1.02 9.63
CA PHE A 662 27.57 0.80 10.67
C PHE A 662 28.95 1.33 10.25
N GLY A 663 29.43 1.05 9.02
CA GLY A 663 30.71 1.53 8.53
C GLY A 663 30.79 3.06 8.40
N ALA A 664 29.71 3.72 7.96
CA ALA A 664 29.62 5.17 7.98
C ALA A 664 29.63 5.73 9.41
N SER A 665 29.13 4.99 10.39
CA SER A 665 29.23 5.36 11.81
C SER A 665 30.68 5.29 12.32
N GLU A 666 31.47 4.30 11.88
CA GLU A 666 32.90 4.22 12.20
C GLU A 666 33.73 5.35 11.55
N GLU A 667 33.46 5.71 10.29
CA GLU A 667 34.12 6.84 9.63
C GLU A 667 33.74 8.19 10.28
N LEU A 668 32.48 8.37 10.66
CA LEU A 668 31.97 9.56 11.35
C LEU A 668 32.26 9.58 12.86
N ALA A 669 32.78 8.50 13.46
CA ALA A 669 33.23 8.50 14.85
C ALA A 669 34.40 9.48 15.10
N GLY A 670 35.11 9.91 14.03
CA GLY A 670 36.10 10.98 14.08
C GLY A 670 35.55 12.39 13.83
N GLN A 671 34.28 12.56 13.47
CA GLN A 671 33.64 13.86 13.17
C GLN A 671 32.15 13.88 13.57
N GLU A 672 31.87 14.32 14.80
CA GLU A 672 30.58 14.86 15.29
C GLU A 672 29.28 14.35 14.62
N GLY A 673 29.04 13.03 14.62
CA GLY A 673 27.75 12.49 14.14
C GLY A 673 27.77 11.06 13.58
N GLY A 674 28.28 10.09 14.34
CA GLY A 674 28.21 8.67 13.94
C GLY A 674 26.75 8.17 13.82
N ARG A 675 26.38 7.64 12.65
CA ARG A 675 25.01 7.19 12.32
C ARG A 675 24.52 6.05 13.21
N GLN A 676 23.21 5.94 13.42
CA GLN A 676 22.61 4.97 14.34
C GLN A 676 21.38 4.27 13.76
N ILE A 677 21.07 3.07 14.24
CA ILE A 677 19.84 2.34 13.91
C ILE A 677 18.89 2.37 15.11
N VAL A 678 17.65 2.81 14.86
CA VAL A 678 16.53 2.80 15.81
C VAL A 678 15.44 1.87 15.29
N LEU A 679 14.83 1.09 16.18
CA LEU A 679 13.64 0.29 15.87
C LEU A 679 12.39 1.06 16.27
N ILE A 680 11.42 1.19 15.36
CA ILE A 680 10.16 1.89 15.61
C ILE A 680 9.00 0.90 15.65
N SER A 681 8.34 0.85 16.80
CA SER A 681 7.08 0.11 17.03
C SER A 681 5.87 1.03 16.85
N GLY A 682 4.75 0.49 16.37
CA GLY A 682 3.51 1.25 16.14
C GLY A 682 2.37 0.38 15.63
N LYS A 683 1.29 1.02 15.16
CA LYS A 683 0.06 0.38 14.64
C LYS A 683 0.21 -0.19 13.22
N PHE A 684 1.16 -1.10 13.04
CA PHE A 684 1.19 -2.01 11.89
C PHE A 684 0.07 -3.06 11.99
N ASP A 685 -0.36 -3.62 10.85
CA ASP A 685 -1.17 -4.84 10.85
C ASP A 685 -0.40 -5.96 11.57
N THR A 686 -1.06 -6.63 12.53
CA THR A 686 -0.47 -7.77 13.25
C THR A 686 -0.10 -8.89 12.27
N PRO A 687 1.13 -9.45 12.30
CA PRO A 687 1.58 -10.49 11.37
C PRO A 687 1.02 -11.88 11.74
N SER A 688 -0.30 -11.98 11.92
CA SER A 688 -1.00 -13.21 12.31
C SER A 688 -0.72 -14.40 11.38
N TRP A 689 -0.47 -14.11 10.10
CA TRP A 689 -0.05 -15.08 9.10
C TRP A 689 1.23 -15.83 9.50
N ALA A 690 2.24 -15.16 10.09
CA ALA A 690 3.55 -15.74 10.39
C ALA A 690 3.48 -16.91 11.37
N TYR A 691 2.62 -16.81 12.39
CA TYR A 691 2.40 -17.87 13.38
C TYR A 691 1.70 -19.10 12.77
N THR A 692 0.93 -18.91 11.69
CA THR A 692 0.15 -19.99 11.06
C THR A 692 0.90 -20.78 9.99
N GLU A 693 2.08 -20.32 9.56
CA GLU A 693 2.81 -20.88 8.42
C GLU A 693 3.17 -22.36 8.62
N ASP A 694 3.66 -22.76 9.80
CA ASP A 694 4.02 -24.15 10.09
C ASP A 694 2.82 -25.10 9.97
N PHE A 695 1.63 -24.69 10.40
CA PHE A 695 0.43 -25.52 10.32
C PHE A 695 0.02 -25.76 8.87
N TYR A 696 0.05 -24.72 8.03
CA TYR A 696 -0.22 -24.85 6.59
C TYR A 696 0.87 -25.64 5.86
N TYR A 697 2.15 -25.48 6.24
CA TYR A 697 3.29 -26.23 5.70
C TYR A 697 3.20 -27.73 6.03
N GLN A 698 2.90 -28.07 7.28
CA GLN A 698 2.70 -29.47 7.72
C GLN A 698 1.49 -30.10 7.03
N ALA A 699 0.38 -29.38 6.89
CA ALA A 699 -0.81 -29.86 6.19
C ALA A 699 -0.51 -30.14 4.69
N SER A 700 0.08 -29.18 3.98
CA SER A 700 0.40 -29.32 2.55
C SER A 700 1.45 -30.41 2.28
N SER A 701 2.45 -30.55 3.16
CA SER A 701 3.43 -31.65 3.12
C SER A 701 2.77 -33.02 3.33
N SER A 702 1.80 -33.11 4.25
CA SER A 702 1.04 -34.34 4.53
C SER A 702 0.19 -34.75 3.32
N SER A 703 -0.56 -33.83 2.72
CA SER A 703 -1.33 -34.08 1.50
C SER A 703 -0.45 -34.51 0.33
N ALA A 704 0.73 -33.90 0.18
CA ALA A 704 1.70 -34.33 -0.82
C ALA A 704 2.15 -35.78 -0.62
N SER A 705 2.47 -36.18 0.63
CA SER A 705 2.92 -37.55 0.94
C SER A 705 1.89 -38.63 0.59
N LEU A 706 0.61 -38.36 0.83
CA LEU A 706 -0.50 -39.26 0.49
C LEU A 706 -0.66 -39.41 -1.03
N SER A 707 -0.47 -38.33 -1.80
CA SER A 707 -0.58 -38.36 -3.27
C SER A 707 0.45 -39.29 -3.94
N TRP A 708 1.64 -39.45 -3.34
CA TRP A 708 2.66 -40.39 -3.81
C TRP A 708 2.27 -41.84 -3.56
N GLN A 709 1.61 -42.14 -2.44
CA GLN A 709 1.16 -43.49 -2.09
C GLN A 709 0.02 -43.95 -3.01
N SER A 710 -0.96 -43.09 -3.30
CA SER A 710 -2.04 -43.41 -4.26
C SER A 710 -1.56 -43.60 -5.71
N ARG A 711 -0.39 -43.06 -6.09
CA ARG A 711 0.18 -43.24 -7.43
C ARG A 711 0.93 -44.57 -7.64
N GLY A 712 1.01 -45.43 -6.62
CA GLY A 712 1.60 -46.77 -6.71
C GLY A 712 0.66 -47.89 -7.20
N GLY A 713 -0.63 -47.62 -7.38
CA GLY A 713 -1.63 -48.61 -7.75
C GLY A 713 -1.72 -48.88 -9.26
N GLY A 714 -1.79 -50.16 -9.65
CA GLY A 714 -2.09 -50.58 -11.02
C GLY A 714 -3.55 -50.31 -11.45
N PRO A 715 -3.89 -50.43 -12.75
CA PRO A 715 -5.18 -50.00 -13.28
C PRO A 715 -6.34 -50.88 -12.80
N GLY A 716 -7.16 -50.33 -11.90
CA GLY A 716 -8.47 -50.86 -11.51
C GLY A 716 -9.61 -50.09 -12.17
N GLN A 717 -10.67 -50.79 -12.56
CA GLN A 717 -11.85 -50.25 -13.25
C GLN A 717 -12.95 -49.93 -12.21
N GLY A 718 -13.55 -48.73 -12.26
CA GLY A 718 -14.59 -48.33 -11.30
C GLY A 718 -15.22 -46.97 -11.60
N ASP A 719 -16.53 -47.01 -11.86
CA ASP A 719 -17.47 -45.97 -12.27
C ASP A 719 -17.33 -44.54 -11.71
N ALA A 720 -17.75 -43.56 -12.53
CA ALA A 720 -17.94 -42.17 -12.11
C ALA A 720 -19.38 -41.93 -11.60
N VAL A 721 -19.50 -41.29 -10.44
CA VAL A 721 -20.76 -40.73 -9.93
C VAL A 721 -20.60 -39.21 -9.84
N ALA A 722 -21.54 -38.47 -10.41
CA ALA A 722 -21.62 -37.03 -10.28
C ALA A 722 -22.46 -36.66 -9.05
N THR A 723 -22.04 -35.64 -8.31
CA THR A 723 -22.83 -35.01 -7.25
C THR A 723 -22.96 -33.51 -7.54
N GLU A 724 -24.14 -32.98 -7.24
CA GLU A 724 -24.53 -31.61 -7.62
C GLU A 724 -23.99 -30.58 -6.62
N GLY A 725 -23.79 -29.34 -7.10
CA GLY A 725 -23.29 -28.23 -6.28
C GLY A 725 -24.42 -27.43 -5.63
N VAL A 726 -24.12 -26.83 -4.48
CA VAL A 726 -25.00 -25.89 -3.78
C VAL A 726 -24.36 -24.51 -3.85
N GLU A 727 -25.12 -23.50 -4.27
CA GLU A 727 -24.73 -22.08 -4.25
C GLU A 727 -25.27 -21.42 -2.96
N PRO A 728 -24.51 -20.53 -2.29
CA PRO A 728 -25.01 -19.72 -1.18
C PRO A 728 -25.46 -18.32 -1.65
N ASP A 729 -26.58 -17.85 -1.10
CA ASP A 729 -27.01 -16.45 -1.24
C ASP A 729 -26.12 -15.49 -0.42
N PHE A 730 -26.14 -14.21 -0.79
CA PHE A 730 -25.49 -13.12 -0.08
C PHE A 730 -26.53 -12.05 0.30
N GLU A 731 -26.65 -11.76 1.59
CA GLU A 731 -27.28 -10.53 2.10
C GLU A 731 -26.16 -9.66 2.71
N GLU A 732 -26.17 -8.36 2.40
CA GLU A 732 -25.16 -7.40 2.85
C GLU A 732 -25.71 -6.56 4.01
N GLU A 733 -25.06 -6.59 5.18
CA GLU A 733 -25.27 -5.61 6.26
C GLU A 733 -24.07 -4.67 6.33
N GLU A 734 -24.31 -3.36 6.24
CA GLU A 734 -23.29 -2.31 6.42
C GLU A 734 -23.21 -1.93 7.91
N GLU A 735 -22.20 -2.40 8.64
CA GLU A 735 -21.90 -1.91 9.99
C GLU A 735 -21.00 -0.67 9.97
N GLU A 736 -21.49 0.43 10.56
CA GLU A 736 -20.66 1.57 10.95
C GLU A 736 -19.81 1.20 12.18
N VAL A 737 -18.52 1.54 12.17
CA VAL A 737 -17.58 1.16 13.24
C VAL A 737 -17.56 2.21 14.35
N GLU A 738 -18.13 1.88 15.51
CA GLU A 738 -17.76 2.51 16.78
C GLU A 738 -16.48 1.88 17.37
N GLU A 739 -15.79 2.61 18.24
CA GLU A 739 -14.53 2.17 18.86
C GLU A 739 -14.80 1.34 20.14
N ASP A 740 -14.44 0.05 20.12
CA ASP A 740 -13.72 -0.69 21.19
C ASP A 740 -13.97 -2.21 21.12
N GLY A 741 -12.91 -3.02 21.20
CA GLY A 741 -13.00 -4.45 21.52
C GLY A 741 -12.53 -5.46 20.47
N GLU A 742 -12.49 -6.72 20.88
CA GLU A 742 -11.84 -7.88 20.27
C GLU A 742 -12.04 -8.10 18.75
N PHE A 743 -10.94 -8.22 18.00
CA PHE A 743 -10.98 -8.75 16.63
C PHE A 743 -11.27 -10.27 16.63
N ASP A 744 -12.29 -10.69 15.87
CA ASP A 744 -12.60 -12.09 15.59
C ASP A 744 -12.42 -12.41 14.10
N ILE A 745 -11.25 -12.92 13.72
CA ILE A 745 -10.93 -13.25 12.32
C ILE A 745 -11.48 -14.63 11.98
N SER A 746 -12.79 -14.71 11.76
CA SER A 746 -13.43 -15.93 11.26
C SER A 746 -13.31 -16.02 9.73
N PHE A 747 -12.94 -17.19 9.21
CA PHE A 747 -12.61 -17.39 7.79
C PHE A 747 -13.63 -18.34 7.14
N ASP A 748 -14.84 -17.84 6.84
CA ASP A 748 -15.90 -18.62 6.18
C ASP A 748 -15.62 -18.87 4.69
N ALA A 749 -14.64 -19.73 4.44
CA ALA A 749 -14.59 -20.53 3.23
C ALA A 749 -15.34 -21.83 3.51
N VAL A 750 -16.60 -21.94 3.08
CA VAL A 750 -17.38 -23.18 3.15
C VAL A 750 -16.85 -24.17 2.10
N GLU A 751 -15.74 -24.84 2.44
CA GLU A 751 -15.21 -25.96 1.66
C GLU A 751 -15.83 -27.27 2.15
N THR A 752 -16.93 -27.68 1.51
CA THR A 752 -17.50 -29.03 1.62
C THR A 752 -16.57 -30.06 0.95
N GLU A 753 -15.52 -30.45 1.68
CA GLU A 753 -14.67 -31.58 1.31
C GLU A 753 -15.48 -32.88 1.21
N PRO A 754 -15.24 -33.72 0.18
CA PRO A 754 -15.88 -35.02 0.07
C PRO A 754 -15.36 -35.97 1.16
N SER A 755 -16.25 -36.76 1.76
CA SER A 755 -15.94 -37.60 2.93
C SER A 755 -14.94 -38.72 2.63
N VAL A 756 -13.65 -38.49 2.92
CA VAL A 756 -12.61 -39.52 2.94
C VAL A 756 -12.49 -40.12 4.35
N SER A 757 -12.27 -41.43 4.45
CA SER A 757 -12.32 -42.19 5.70
C SER A 757 -11.27 -41.76 6.74
N THR A 758 -11.73 -41.54 7.97
CA THR A 758 -10.93 -41.06 9.09
C THR A 758 -9.81 -42.03 9.47
N THR A 759 -8.56 -41.56 9.40
CA THR A 759 -7.44 -42.11 10.20
C THR A 759 -6.91 -40.99 11.11
N PRO A 760 -6.83 -41.20 12.44
CA PRO A 760 -6.48 -40.14 13.37
C PRO A 760 -4.98 -39.85 13.35
N ILE A 761 -4.61 -38.62 12.96
CA ILE A 761 -3.27 -38.06 13.22
C ILE A 761 -3.10 -37.92 14.74
N PRO A 762 -1.98 -38.38 15.35
CA PRO A 762 -1.79 -38.32 16.80
C PRO A 762 -1.78 -36.87 17.31
N ALA A 763 -2.61 -36.59 18.32
CA ALA A 763 -2.95 -35.25 18.78
C ALA A 763 -1.90 -34.60 19.72
N ALA A 764 -0.63 -34.60 19.32
CA ALA A 764 0.51 -34.43 20.23
C ALA A 764 1.48 -33.26 19.93
N THR A 765 1.16 -32.34 19.00
CA THR A 765 2.11 -31.29 18.55
C THR A 765 1.56 -29.87 18.44
N ALA A 766 0.29 -29.63 18.79
CA ALA A 766 -0.41 -28.36 18.49
C ALA A 766 -0.75 -27.48 19.73
N THR A 767 -0.28 -27.85 20.93
CA THR A 767 -0.76 -27.25 22.20
C THR A 767 0.07 -26.09 22.76
N ASP A 768 1.25 -25.80 22.19
CA ASP A 768 2.27 -24.92 22.79
C ASP A 768 2.74 -23.78 21.84
N THR A 769 2.04 -23.51 20.74
CA THR A 769 2.41 -22.38 19.85
C THR A 769 1.90 -21.06 20.43
N PRO A 770 2.77 -20.09 20.76
CA PRO A 770 2.35 -18.83 21.34
C PRO A 770 1.33 -18.11 20.48
N TRP A 771 0.36 -17.47 21.15
CA TRP A 771 -0.71 -16.70 20.54
C TRP A 771 -1.69 -17.46 19.62
N ILE A 772 -1.76 -18.80 19.65
CA ILE A 772 -2.72 -19.58 18.84
C ILE A 772 -3.68 -20.40 19.71
N GLU A 773 -4.98 -20.26 19.46
CA GLU A 773 -6.05 -21.09 20.01
C GLU A 773 -6.57 -22.08 18.94
N GLU A 774 -6.49 -23.39 19.21
CA GLU A 774 -7.20 -24.39 18.39
C GLU A 774 -8.63 -24.56 18.90
N LEU A 775 -9.61 -24.01 18.18
CA LEU A 775 -11.02 -24.21 18.49
C LEU A 775 -11.43 -25.67 18.21
N ARG A 776 -12.09 -26.32 19.18
CA ARG A 776 -12.46 -27.74 19.10
C ARG A 776 -13.95 -27.97 19.32
N GLY A 777 -14.61 -28.61 18.35
CA GLY A 777 -16.02 -29.00 18.44
C GLY A 777 -16.97 -27.84 18.17
N SER A 778 -18.21 -27.93 18.68
CA SER A 778 -19.31 -27.01 18.35
C SER A 778 -19.26 -25.66 19.10
N GLN A 779 -18.06 -25.11 19.31
CA GLN A 779 -17.89 -23.76 19.87
C GLN A 779 -18.21 -22.72 18.78
N LYS A 780 -19.50 -22.38 18.65
CA LYS A 780 -20.09 -21.44 17.68
C LYS A 780 -19.95 -21.80 16.17
N ARG A 781 -19.71 -23.07 15.80
CA ARG A 781 -19.88 -23.53 14.40
C ARG A 781 -20.12 -25.04 14.27
N GLY A 782 -20.35 -25.51 13.04
CA GLY A 782 -20.77 -26.88 12.72
C GLY A 782 -19.72 -27.96 12.95
N ILE A 783 -20.19 -29.20 13.18
CA ILE A 783 -19.36 -30.37 13.49
C ILE A 783 -18.47 -30.73 12.29
N GLY A 784 -17.15 -30.57 12.44
CA GLY A 784 -16.14 -31.00 11.47
C GLY A 784 -15.05 -29.96 11.18
N SER A 785 -15.35 -28.68 11.38
CA SER A 785 -14.35 -27.61 11.18
C SER A 785 -13.30 -27.58 12.29
N LYS A 786 -12.03 -27.41 11.90
CA LYS A 786 -10.95 -26.93 12.77
C LYS A 786 -10.58 -25.53 12.30
N VAL A 787 -10.59 -24.56 13.20
CA VAL A 787 -10.18 -23.17 12.93
C VAL A 787 -9.19 -22.75 14.02
N TRP A 788 -8.08 -22.14 13.60
CA TRP A 788 -7.08 -21.57 14.50
C TRP A 788 -7.33 -20.07 14.65
N ARG A 789 -7.50 -19.59 15.88
CA ARG A 789 -7.65 -18.16 16.18
C ARG A 789 -6.34 -17.62 16.75
N VAL A 790 -5.84 -16.51 16.20
CA VAL A 790 -4.68 -15.81 16.76
C VAL A 790 -5.14 -14.87 17.88
N ARG A 791 -4.53 -14.97 19.06
CA ARG A 791 -4.94 -14.31 20.31
C ARG A 791 -3.74 -13.86 21.13
N ARG A 792 -3.56 -12.54 21.29
CA ARG A 792 -2.38 -11.97 21.97
C ARG A 792 -2.30 -12.30 23.47
N ASP A 793 -3.44 -12.55 24.12
CA ASP A 793 -3.51 -12.90 25.54
C ASP A 793 -2.90 -14.27 25.87
N LEU A 794 -2.92 -15.22 24.92
CA LEU A 794 -2.39 -16.57 25.09
C LEU A 794 -0.86 -16.68 25.02
N GLY A 795 -0.14 -15.61 24.66
CA GLY A 795 1.34 -15.60 24.64
C GLY A 795 1.99 -15.29 25.99
N ARG A 796 1.20 -15.00 27.03
CA ARG A 796 1.73 -14.74 28.37
C ARG A 796 2.30 -16.01 28.97
N SER A 797 3.62 -16.05 29.13
CA SER A 797 4.31 -17.13 29.84
C SER A 797 3.75 -17.27 31.26
N ASN A 798 3.24 -18.45 31.61
CA ASN A 798 2.55 -18.68 32.90
C ASN A 798 3.54 -18.86 34.08
N ASN A 799 4.54 -17.98 34.19
CA ASN A 799 5.53 -17.94 35.26
C ASN A 799 4.96 -17.23 36.50
N GLY A 800 4.02 -17.88 37.21
CA GLY A 800 3.35 -17.25 38.34
C GLY A 800 2.39 -18.12 39.15
N GLY A 801 2.82 -19.29 39.65
CA GLY A 801 2.10 -19.99 40.73
C GLY A 801 2.23 -21.52 40.72
N GLU A 802 3.03 -22.04 41.67
CA GLU A 802 2.53 -23.08 42.59
C GLU A 802 1.77 -22.40 43.73
#